data_AF-A0A8C9K6C4-F1
#
_entry.id   AF-A0A8C9K6C4-F1
#
_cell.length_a   1.000
_cell.length_b   1.000
_cell.length_c   1.000
_cell.angle_alpha   90.00
_cell.angle_beta   90.00
_cell.angle_gamma   90.00
#
_symmetry.space_group_name_H-M   'P 1'
#
loop_
_entity.id
_entity.type
_entity.pdbx_description
1 polymer ?
#
loop_
_entity_poly.entity_id
_entity_poly.type
_entity_poly.pdbx_seq_one_letter_code
_entity_poly.pdbx_strand_id
1 'polypeptide(L)'
;MSNAMYNKIWHQTQEALNSLLDKESETMTESQRNQGFIFQMLATFYIKYVQIFRNLENVYDQIVHPQKRLLIRKILDGVMGRILELKNEMVELELTEFHYFDDILQDLKLAPQQLDIPIPKYFLKEKLEVIKGREKILAQILADTGLDMAEKKYSVKSIPLEEAVKLIQIAERARQGRLRAMFMKQIFLQEYRAKQAKFLSEKVADLEAAALQIQKVWRGFHQHKKTEKLRQEEMIFLGMNPPPLFNEVSATIIQAEKVTSLRNEVQMKHEEKYREALVTIKDDLKLIEGPDIKENLQDQIRHWFIECRNLTGTFPDYPHVEEGGSAIIFSNKTPQQEEDEGWKMSPSVFLPTMEEGNNIYKDMWRNRDESWNFPQDHDPELIKQEKRKELESEIRIQVDELMRQELKNLKLAVNREKEQPVKAGKKKGGKEKGKTGKKRKKDTDLTADRTIESLYKELVEEGLLIRALNVNLSDYIGEYSYLGTTLRRVSIEPMPSLLDVRQLIALYGILPLGSATVHENAPLVKSLLLAGPSGVGKKMLVHAICTETGANLFDLSAANIAGKYPGKDGLQMMLHMVSKVARQLQPSVVWIGDTEKTFYKKVPSAERMMEPKRLKKQLPKLLRLLKPDDRILIVGTTQRPFDAELQSFCKVYQKIILVPRPDYASRFVLWKQIIQRNGGIITNALNISCLAKVTDGFTQGHIVQVVKGVLTDRRIHRQNYKPLVAAEFVAALTRMSPVYQEEEESFKDWYAKTPMGKKRALALTGGTTEKGKGEKKE
;
A
#
# COMPACT_ATOMS: atom_id res chain seq x y z
N MET A 1 -17.47 -19.01 1.74
CA MET A 1 -18.11 -18.72 0.44
C MET A 1 -17.51 -19.66 -0.60
N SER A 2 -18.29 -20.10 -1.58
CA SER A 2 -17.83 -21.08 -2.59
C SER A 2 -17.04 -20.41 -3.72
N ASN A 3 -16.14 -21.15 -4.35
CA ASN A 3 -15.33 -20.70 -5.50
C ASN A 3 -16.20 -20.12 -6.64
N ALA A 4 -17.38 -20.70 -6.86
CA ALA A 4 -18.35 -20.24 -7.85
C ALA A 4 -18.81 -18.78 -7.63
N MET A 5 -18.92 -18.34 -6.37
CA MET A 5 -19.33 -16.98 -6.07
C MET A 5 -18.25 -15.96 -6.49
N TYR A 6 -16.97 -16.25 -6.22
CA TYR A 6 -15.89 -15.33 -6.57
C TYR A 6 -15.63 -15.28 -8.08
N ASN A 7 -15.78 -16.41 -8.79
CA ASN A 7 -15.79 -16.41 -10.25
C ASN A 7 -16.97 -15.57 -10.78
N LYS A 8 -18.17 -15.68 -10.21
CA LYS A 8 -19.32 -14.84 -10.60
C LYS A 8 -19.03 -13.35 -10.39
N ILE A 9 -18.45 -12.97 -9.25
CA ILE A 9 -18.05 -11.57 -8.99
C ILE A 9 -17.00 -11.12 -10.01
N TRP A 10 -16.03 -11.98 -10.33
CA TRP A 10 -15.03 -11.68 -11.36
C TRP A 10 -15.67 -11.42 -12.72
N HIS A 11 -16.56 -12.30 -13.19
CA HIS A 11 -17.27 -12.13 -14.46
C HIS A 11 -18.09 -10.84 -14.49
N GLN A 12 -18.86 -10.56 -13.45
CA GLN A 12 -19.64 -9.32 -13.32
C GLN A 12 -18.75 -8.07 -13.33
N THR A 13 -17.60 -8.13 -12.66
CA THR A 13 -16.66 -7.01 -12.60
C THR A 13 -16.02 -6.76 -13.97
N GLN A 14 -15.73 -7.83 -14.72
CA GLN A 14 -15.14 -7.74 -16.05
C GLN A 14 -16.15 -7.27 -17.11
N GLU A 15 -17.43 -7.62 -16.97
CA GLU A 15 -18.52 -7.05 -17.77
C GLU A 15 -18.72 -5.56 -17.49
N ALA A 16 -18.67 -5.17 -16.21
CA ALA A 16 -18.73 -3.76 -15.83
C ALA A 16 -17.55 -2.96 -16.38
N LEU A 17 -16.33 -3.53 -16.37
CA LEU A 17 -15.15 -2.93 -16.96
C LEU A 17 -15.27 -2.79 -18.48
N ASN A 18 -15.73 -3.83 -19.18
CA ASN A 18 -16.03 -3.76 -20.62
C ASN A 18 -16.97 -2.59 -20.95
N SER A 19 -18.12 -2.56 -20.30
CA SER A 19 -19.11 -1.50 -20.55
C SER A 19 -18.55 -0.11 -20.23
N LEU A 20 -17.63 0.00 -19.29
CA LEU A 20 -16.99 1.27 -18.96
C LEU A 20 -15.98 1.70 -20.03
N LEU A 21 -15.15 0.77 -20.52
CA LEU A 21 -14.19 1.02 -21.60
C LEU A 21 -14.90 1.42 -22.89
N ASP A 22 -15.98 0.71 -23.27
CA ASP A 22 -16.77 1.04 -24.45
C ASP A 22 -17.33 2.47 -24.34
N LYS A 23 -17.96 2.81 -23.22
CA LYS A 23 -18.49 4.16 -22.96
C LYS A 23 -17.41 5.23 -22.97
N GLU A 24 -16.25 4.94 -22.41
CA GLU A 24 -15.14 5.88 -22.37
C GLU A 24 -14.63 6.17 -23.79
N SER A 25 -14.48 5.12 -24.61
CA SER A 25 -14.08 5.25 -26.02
C SER A 25 -15.07 6.09 -26.84
N GLU A 26 -16.37 5.90 -26.65
CA GLU A 26 -17.43 6.70 -27.27
C GLU A 26 -17.36 8.17 -26.83
N THR A 27 -17.15 8.42 -25.54
CA THR A 27 -17.02 9.79 -25.02
C THR A 27 -15.74 10.51 -25.46
N MET A 28 -14.66 9.77 -25.76
CA MET A 28 -13.40 10.37 -26.26
C MET A 28 -13.57 10.99 -27.66
N THR A 29 -14.54 10.51 -28.43
CA THR A 29 -14.85 11.04 -29.78
C THR A 29 -15.73 12.29 -29.78
N GLU A 30 -16.37 12.63 -28.66
CA GLU A 30 -17.29 13.77 -28.58
C GLU A 30 -16.59 15.06 -28.10
N SER A 31 -16.62 16.13 -28.90
CA SER A 31 -16.10 17.43 -28.47
C SER A 31 -17.06 18.12 -27.50
N GLN A 32 -16.67 18.24 -26.24
CA GLN A 32 -17.48 18.82 -25.16
C GLN A 32 -16.93 20.20 -24.75
N ARG A 33 -17.80 21.21 -24.60
CA ARG A 33 -17.40 22.62 -24.32
C ARG A 33 -17.68 23.11 -22.89
N ASN A 34 -18.50 22.41 -22.11
CA ASN A 34 -18.91 22.90 -20.78
C ASN A 34 -18.12 22.24 -19.65
N GLN A 35 -17.35 23.04 -18.90
CA GLN A 35 -16.48 22.58 -17.81
C GLN A 35 -17.23 21.80 -16.71
N GLY A 36 -18.46 22.21 -16.37
CA GLY A 36 -19.26 21.51 -15.36
C GLY A 36 -19.68 20.10 -15.79
N PHE A 37 -20.05 19.95 -17.08
CA PHE A 37 -20.38 18.64 -17.64
C PHE A 37 -19.15 17.74 -17.75
N ILE A 38 -18.01 18.31 -18.17
CA ILE A 38 -16.73 17.59 -18.22
C ILE A 38 -16.37 17.07 -16.83
N PHE A 39 -16.48 17.89 -15.78
CA PHE A 39 -16.23 17.45 -14.42
C PHE A 39 -17.13 16.30 -14.01
N GLN A 40 -18.44 16.42 -14.25
CA GLN A 40 -19.42 15.38 -13.90
C GLN A 40 -19.12 14.06 -14.64
N MET A 41 -18.72 14.15 -15.91
CA MET A 41 -18.29 13.00 -16.71
C MET A 41 -17.04 12.33 -16.09
N LEU A 42 -15.96 13.09 -15.85
CA LEU A 42 -14.72 12.58 -15.25
C LEU A 42 -14.96 11.98 -13.87
N ALA A 43 -15.74 12.66 -13.03
CA ALA A 43 -16.13 12.18 -11.71
C ALA A 43 -16.93 10.87 -11.79
N THR A 44 -17.83 10.74 -12.76
CA THR A 44 -18.60 9.51 -12.98
C THR A 44 -17.68 8.34 -13.39
N PHE A 45 -16.74 8.57 -14.31
CA PHE A 45 -15.73 7.57 -14.66
C PHE A 45 -14.88 7.18 -13.45
N TYR A 46 -14.36 8.17 -12.72
CA TYR A 46 -13.55 7.96 -11.52
C TYR A 46 -14.27 7.07 -10.50
N ILE A 47 -15.53 7.37 -10.18
CA ILE A 47 -16.32 6.58 -9.21
C ILE A 47 -16.52 5.14 -9.70
N LYS A 48 -16.85 4.95 -10.98
CA LYS A 48 -17.04 3.61 -11.55
C LYS A 48 -15.75 2.81 -11.58
N TYR A 49 -14.61 3.43 -11.91
CA TYR A 49 -13.31 2.78 -11.83
C TYR A 49 -12.93 2.41 -10.39
N VAL A 50 -13.22 3.26 -9.40
CA VAL A 50 -13.01 2.93 -7.98
C VAL A 50 -13.86 1.72 -7.56
N GLN A 51 -15.10 1.61 -8.03
CA GLN A 51 -15.94 0.43 -7.78
C GLN A 51 -15.37 -0.85 -8.40
N ILE A 52 -14.94 -0.78 -9.67
CA ILE A 52 -14.29 -1.89 -10.36
C ILE A 52 -13.02 -2.30 -9.61
N PHE A 53 -12.19 -1.34 -9.23
CA PHE A 53 -10.95 -1.57 -8.48
C PHE A 53 -11.20 -2.32 -7.17
N ARG A 54 -12.22 -1.91 -6.40
CA ARG A 54 -12.61 -2.59 -5.16
C ARG A 54 -13.04 -4.03 -5.40
N ASN A 55 -13.84 -4.26 -6.43
CA ASN A 55 -14.30 -5.60 -6.76
C ASN A 55 -13.15 -6.47 -7.26
N LEU A 56 -12.26 -5.94 -8.09
CA LEU A 56 -11.06 -6.63 -8.56
C LEU A 56 -10.10 -6.96 -7.40
N GLU A 57 -9.90 -6.06 -6.43
CA GLU A 57 -9.07 -6.34 -5.26
C GLU A 57 -9.66 -7.47 -4.41
N ASN A 58 -10.97 -7.45 -4.18
CA ASN A 58 -11.64 -8.53 -3.47
C ASN A 58 -11.55 -9.85 -4.24
N VAL A 59 -11.76 -9.84 -5.56
CA VAL A 59 -11.61 -11.02 -6.41
C VAL A 59 -10.17 -11.54 -6.36
N TYR A 60 -9.18 -10.66 -6.50
CA TYR A 60 -7.76 -11.01 -6.42
C TYR A 60 -7.40 -11.62 -5.06
N ASP A 61 -7.89 -11.07 -3.94
CA ASP A 61 -7.59 -11.62 -2.63
C ASP A 61 -8.26 -12.97 -2.38
N GLN A 62 -9.41 -13.25 -3.00
CA GLN A 62 -10.20 -14.46 -2.77
C GLN A 62 -9.86 -15.62 -3.72
N ILE A 63 -9.50 -15.33 -4.98
CA ILE A 63 -9.11 -16.34 -5.96
C ILE A 63 -7.74 -16.90 -5.61
N VAL A 64 -7.59 -18.22 -5.76
CA VAL A 64 -6.36 -18.95 -5.44
C VAL A 64 -5.65 -19.45 -6.71
N HIS A 65 -6.38 -19.52 -7.83
CA HIS A 65 -5.85 -19.91 -9.13
C HIS A 65 -4.73 -18.97 -9.62
N PRO A 66 -3.49 -19.45 -9.84
CA PRO A 66 -2.32 -18.60 -10.09
C PRO A 66 -2.44 -17.83 -11.42
N GLN A 67 -2.83 -18.49 -12.52
CA GLN A 67 -2.96 -17.83 -13.83
C GLN A 67 -4.05 -16.74 -13.85
N LYS A 68 -5.21 -16.97 -13.20
CA LYS A 68 -6.25 -15.95 -13.05
C LYS A 68 -5.75 -14.76 -12.24
N ARG A 69 -5.05 -15.01 -11.12
CA ARG A 69 -4.47 -13.97 -10.28
C ARG A 69 -3.51 -13.07 -11.06
N LEU A 70 -2.70 -13.64 -11.96
CA LEU A 70 -1.81 -12.87 -12.84
C LEU A 70 -2.59 -11.93 -13.76
N LEU A 71 -3.65 -12.43 -14.40
CA LEU A 71 -4.50 -11.62 -15.28
C LEU A 71 -5.22 -10.52 -14.50
N ILE A 72 -5.84 -10.87 -13.37
CA ILE A 72 -6.56 -9.92 -12.51
C ILE A 72 -5.59 -8.85 -12.00
N ARG A 73 -4.36 -9.23 -11.62
CA ARG A 73 -3.31 -8.29 -11.22
C ARG A 73 -3.00 -7.29 -12.33
N LYS A 74 -2.79 -7.75 -13.57
CA LYS A 74 -2.51 -6.88 -14.72
C LYS A 74 -3.63 -5.86 -14.94
N ILE A 75 -4.89 -6.32 -14.88
CA ILE A 75 -6.06 -5.44 -15.03
C ILE A 75 -6.18 -4.48 -13.85
N LEU A 76 -5.93 -4.95 -12.63
CA LEU A 76 -6.01 -4.15 -11.40
C LEU A 76 -4.96 -3.03 -11.39
N ASP A 77 -3.72 -3.29 -11.83
CA ASP A 77 -2.69 -2.27 -12.03
C ASP A 77 -3.12 -1.24 -13.10
N GLY A 78 -3.76 -1.69 -14.19
CA GLY A 78 -4.32 -0.81 -15.23
C GLY A 78 -5.43 0.11 -14.71
N VAL A 79 -6.41 -0.44 -13.99
CA VAL A 79 -7.50 0.32 -13.37
C VAL A 79 -6.94 1.31 -12.35
N MET A 80 -5.96 0.88 -11.54
CA MET A 80 -5.28 1.74 -10.57
C MET A 80 -4.61 2.95 -11.24
N GLY A 81 -3.91 2.72 -12.36
CA GLY A 81 -3.32 3.77 -13.18
C GLY A 81 -4.37 4.75 -13.72
N ARG A 82 -5.48 4.24 -14.27
CA ARG A 82 -6.57 5.10 -14.79
C ARG A 82 -7.24 5.95 -13.71
N ILE A 83 -7.41 5.42 -12.49
CA ILE A 83 -7.92 6.19 -11.35
C ILE A 83 -7.01 7.39 -11.06
N LEU A 84 -5.69 7.21 -11.12
CA LEU A 84 -4.72 8.29 -10.89
C LEU A 84 -4.72 9.33 -12.01
N GLU A 85 -4.85 8.90 -13.27
CA GLU A 85 -5.00 9.80 -14.41
C GLU A 85 -6.27 10.65 -14.30
N LEU A 86 -7.43 10.01 -14.12
CA LEU A 86 -8.72 10.70 -13.94
C LEU A 86 -8.68 11.65 -12.74
N LYS A 87 -8.03 11.23 -11.64
CA LYS A 87 -7.81 12.11 -10.49
C LYS A 87 -6.99 13.33 -10.89
N ASN A 88 -5.90 13.16 -11.63
CA ASN A 88 -5.06 14.28 -12.05
C ASN A 88 -5.81 15.22 -13.00
N GLU A 89 -6.59 14.68 -13.95
CA GLU A 89 -7.43 15.45 -14.86
C GLU A 89 -8.47 16.30 -14.10
N MET A 90 -9.16 15.71 -13.11
CA MET A 90 -10.09 16.45 -12.24
C MET A 90 -9.38 17.58 -11.47
N VAL A 91 -8.18 17.31 -10.92
CA VAL A 91 -7.38 18.31 -10.20
C VAL A 91 -6.97 19.47 -11.11
N GLU A 92 -6.60 19.18 -12.35
CA GLU A 92 -6.23 20.19 -13.35
C GLU A 92 -7.44 21.03 -13.77
N LEU A 93 -8.61 20.41 -13.87
CA LEU A 93 -9.86 21.06 -14.27
C LEU A 93 -10.44 21.98 -13.19
N GLU A 94 -10.52 21.53 -11.93
CA GLU A 94 -11.07 22.34 -10.82
C GLU A 94 -9.99 23.14 -10.04
N LEU A 95 -8.70 22.90 -10.32
CA LEU A 95 -7.56 23.50 -9.62
C LEU A 95 -7.59 23.26 -8.09
N THR A 96 -8.04 22.08 -7.68
CA THR A 96 -8.14 21.67 -6.27
C THR A 96 -7.78 20.20 -6.11
N GLU A 97 -7.13 19.84 -4.99
CA GLU A 97 -6.86 18.44 -4.65
C GLU A 97 -8.12 17.75 -4.10
N PHE A 98 -8.99 18.52 -3.42
CA PHE A 98 -10.20 18.04 -2.76
C PHE A 98 -11.41 18.19 -3.69
N HIS A 99 -12.13 17.10 -3.88
CA HIS A 99 -13.30 17.00 -4.73
C HIS A 99 -14.43 16.37 -3.93
N TYR A 100 -15.66 16.84 -4.15
CA TYR A 100 -16.83 16.39 -3.41
C TYR A 100 -17.81 15.77 -4.39
N PHE A 101 -18.24 14.55 -4.09
CA PHE A 101 -19.06 13.73 -4.99
C PHE A 101 -20.50 13.57 -4.50
N ASP A 102 -20.95 14.37 -3.52
CA ASP A 102 -22.22 14.19 -2.81
C ASP A 102 -23.42 14.03 -3.76
N ASP A 103 -23.55 14.97 -4.70
CA ASP A 103 -24.65 14.98 -5.68
C ASP A 103 -24.58 13.75 -6.61
N ILE A 104 -23.37 13.42 -7.09
CA ILE A 104 -23.14 12.30 -8.01
C ILE A 104 -23.38 10.96 -7.30
N LEU A 105 -22.97 10.84 -6.04
CA LEU A 105 -23.23 9.67 -5.21
C LEU A 105 -24.73 9.49 -4.98
N GLN A 106 -25.46 10.58 -4.74
CA GLN A 106 -26.90 10.55 -4.60
C GLN A 106 -27.57 10.08 -5.90
N ASP A 107 -27.17 10.62 -7.04
CA ASP A 107 -27.69 10.24 -8.37
C ASP A 107 -27.41 8.76 -8.68
N LEU A 108 -26.22 8.28 -8.34
CA LEU A 108 -25.82 6.88 -8.52
C LEU A 108 -26.35 5.94 -7.42
N LYS A 109 -27.03 6.47 -6.40
CA LYS A 109 -27.52 5.74 -5.21
C LYS A 109 -26.41 4.97 -4.49
N LEU A 110 -25.25 5.61 -4.35
CA LEU A 110 -24.06 5.04 -3.74
C LEU A 110 -23.81 5.63 -2.35
N ALA A 111 -23.26 4.80 -1.47
CA ALA A 111 -22.82 5.24 -0.16
C ALA A 111 -21.38 5.79 -0.24
N PRO A 112 -21.01 6.85 0.51
CA PRO A 112 -19.66 7.42 0.45
C PRO A 112 -18.54 6.43 0.82
N GLN A 113 -18.84 5.44 1.66
CA GLN A 113 -17.89 4.38 2.00
C GLN A 113 -17.49 3.53 0.78
N GLN A 114 -18.21 3.63 -0.35
CA GLN A 114 -17.85 2.98 -1.62
C GLN A 114 -16.75 3.74 -2.39
N LEU A 115 -16.43 4.98 -2.00
CA LEU A 115 -15.29 5.75 -2.53
C LEU A 115 -13.97 5.44 -1.82
N ASP A 116 -14.01 4.70 -0.71
CA ASP A 116 -12.77 4.25 -0.06
C ASP A 116 -11.95 3.40 -1.03
N ILE A 117 -10.70 3.79 -1.22
CA ILE A 117 -9.77 3.08 -2.09
C ILE A 117 -9.05 2.03 -1.23
N PRO A 118 -9.28 0.73 -1.46
CA PRO A 118 -8.61 -0.32 -0.72
C PRO A 118 -7.13 -0.35 -1.08
N ILE A 119 -6.29 -0.71 -0.11
CA ILE A 119 -4.87 -0.90 -0.35
C ILE A 119 -4.67 -2.33 -0.83
N PRO A 120 -4.14 -2.55 -2.05
CA PRO A 120 -3.97 -3.89 -2.56
C PRO A 120 -3.04 -4.74 -1.71
N LYS A 121 -3.53 -5.90 -1.26
CA LYS A 121 -2.78 -6.76 -0.32
C LYS A 121 -1.50 -7.35 -0.92
N TYR A 122 -1.39 -7.43 -2.26
CA TYR A 122 -0.18 -7.94 -2.91
C TYR A 122 1.05 -7.03 -2.72
N PHE A 123 0.85 -5.74 -2.42
CA PHE A 123 1.95 -4.81 -2.14
C PHE A 123 2.91 -5.33 -1.07
N LEU A 124 2.35 -5.92 -0.01
CA LEU A 124 3.11 -6.51 1.09
C LEU A 124 3.36 -8.00 0.90
N LYS A 125 2.36 -8.77 0.44
CA LYS A 125 2.47 -10.24 0.34
C LYS A 125 3.66 -10.67 -0.52
N GLU A 126 3.89 -10.03 -1.65
CA GLU A 126 4.98 -10.40 -2.58
C GLU A 126 6.37 -10.06 -2.06
N LYS A 127 6.46 -9.11 -1.13
CA LYS A 127 7.73 -8.62 -0.55
C LYS A 127 7.92 -9.09 0.89
N LEU A 128 7.06 -9.95 1.39
CA LEU A 128 6.95 -10.26 2.81
C LEU A 128 8.25 -10.89 3.37
N GLU A 129 8.90 -11.75 2.59
CA GLU A 129 10.20 -12.33 2.96
C GLU A 129 11.32 -11.30 3.01
N VAL A 130 11.37 -10.41 2.01
CA VAL A 130 12.34 -9.31 1.93
C VAL A 130 12.15 -8.35 3.10
N ILE A 131 10.90 -7.99 3.41
CA ILE A 131 10.56 -7.11 4.53
C ILE A 131 10.98 -7.75 5.86
N LYS A 132 10.64 -9.03 6.09
CA LYS A 132 11.03 -9.76 7.31
C LYS A 132 12.55 -9.89 7.45
N GLY A 133 13.25 -10.19 6.36
CA GLY A 133 14.72 -10.25 6.36
C GLY A 133 15.34 -8.92 6.75
N ARG A 134 14.85 -7.82 6.15
CA ARG A 134 15.28 -6.46 6.46
C ARG A 134 14.98 -6.06 7.90
N GLU A 135 13.79 -6.36 8.42
CA GLU A 135 13.42 -6.06 9.80
C GLU A 135 14.33 -6.78 10.81
N LYS A 136 14.75 -8.01 10.52
CA LYS A 136 15.73 -8.72 11.35
C LYS A 136 17.09 -8.03 11.35
N ILE A 137 17.59 -7.64 10.18
CA ILE A 137 18.86 -6.90 10.05
C ILE A 137 18.78 -5.58 10.82
N LEU A 138 17.68 -4.84 10.67
CA LEU A 138 17.46 -3.60 11.41
C LEU A 138 17.42 -3.80 12.91
N ALA A 139 16.67 -4.80 13.38
CA ALA A 139 16.59 -5.12 14.79
C ALA A 139 17.96 -5.50 15.36
N GLN A 140 18.76 -6.26 14.62
CA GLN A 140 20.12 -6.63 15.02
C GLN A 140 21.03 -5.41 15.11
N ILE A 141 21.06 -4.53 14.10
CA ILE A 141 21.88 -3.30 14.13
C ILE A 141 21.45 -2.38 15.28
N LEU A 142 20.15 -2.23 15.52
CA LEU A 142 19.63 -1.41 16.63
C LEU A 142 20.00 -2.00 18.00
N ALA A 143 19.97 -3.32 18.15
CA ALA A 143 20.42 -4.00 19.36
C ALA A 143 21.93 -3.81 19.59
N ASP A 144 22.75 -3.98 18.56
CA ASP A 144 24.21 -3.85 18.63
C ASP A 144 24.66 -2.41 18.97
N THR A 145 23.90 -1.41 18.54
CA THR A 145 24.20 0.02 18.76
C THR A 145 23.63 0.56 20.08
N GLY A 146 22.83 -0.22 20.81
CA GLY A 146 22.15 0.22 22.03
C GLY A 146 21.08 1.29 21.78
N LEU A 147 20.71 1.54 20.52
CA LEU A 147 19.69 2.50 20.07
C LEU A 147 18.30 1.87 20.04
N ASP A 148 18.04 0.88 20.90
CA ASP A 148 16.78 0.17 20.93
C ASP A 148 15.65 1.11 21.39
N MET A 149 15.05 1.81 20.43
CA MET A 149 13.88 2.68 20.60
C MET A 149 12.59 1.85 20.72
N ALA A 150 12.68 0.72 21.42
CA ALA A 150 11.57 -0.17 21.70
C ALA A 150 11.74 -0.85 23.06
N GLU A 151 12.04 -0.06 24.09
CA GLU A 151 11.34 -0.19 25.37
C GLU A 151 11.46 1.17 26.05
N LYS A 152 10.34 1.89 26.18
CA LYS A 152 10.18 2.70 27.38
C LYS A 152 10.40 1.69 28.52
N LYS A 153 11.58 1.71 29.14
CA LYS A 153 11.69 1.37 30.55
C LYS A 153 10.56 2.17 31.16
N TYR A 154 9.46 1.50 31.48
CA TYR A 154 8.58 1.99 32.49
C TYR A 154 9.54 2.25 33.63
N SER A 155 9.78 3.53 33.97
CA SER A 155 10.27 3.83 35.29
C SER A 155 9.32 3.03 36.16
N VAL A 156 9.86 2.01 36.84
CA VAL A 156 9.08 1.20 37.76
C VAL A 156 8.50 2.24 38.70
N LYS A 157 7.22 2.58 38.49
CA LYS A 157 6.54 3.57 39.31
C LYS A 157 6.64 2.96 40.70
N SER A 158 7.27 3.68 41.63
CA SER A 158 7.32 3.24 43.00
C SER A 158 5.88 2.97 43.44
N ILE A 159 5.57 1.70 43.67
CA ILE A 159 4.24 1.30 44.09
C ILE A 159 4.05 1.95 45.46
N PRO A 160 3.06 2.82 45.66
CA PRO A 160 2.81 3.41 46.97
C PRO A 160 2.59 2.28 47.98
N LEU A 161 3.08 2.46 49.21
CA LEU A 161 3.12 1.41 50.24
C LEU A 161 1.76 0.69 50.40
N GLU A 162 0.66 1.43 50.35
CA GLU A 162 -0.69 0.90 50.45
C GLU A 162 -1.07 -0.06 49.30
N GLU A 163 -0.61 0.22 48.09
CA GLU A 163 -0.87 -0.59 46.90
C GLU A 163 0.03 -1.84 46.89
N ALA A 164 1.27 -1.71 47.37
CA ALA A 164 2.16 -2.85 47.59
C ALA A 164 1.60 -3.79 48.67
N VAL A 165 1.11 -3.24 49.78
CA VAL A 165 0.46 -4.01 50.85
C VAL A 165 -0.79 -4.73 50.34
N LYS A 166 -1.63 -4.06 49.54
CA LYS A 166 -2.81 -4.71 48.94
C LYS A 166 -2.42 -5.85 48.00
N LEU A 167 -1.41 -5.66 47.16
CA LEU A 167 -0.91 -6.71 46.26
C LEU A 167 -0.34 -7.90 47.03
N ILE A 168 0.45 -7.64 48.07
CA ILE A 168 1.00 -8.69 48.96
C ILE A 168 -0.15 -9.43 49.67
N GLN A 169 -1.16 -8.72 50.18
CA GLN A 169 -2.32 -9.35 50.83
C GLN A 169 -3.19 -10.16 49.86
N ILE A 170 -3.32 -9.73 48.60
CA ILE A 170 -4.03 -10.49 47.56
C ILE A 170 -3.23 -11.75 47.20
N ALA A 171 -1.92 -11.61 46.98
CA ALA A 171 -1.04 -12.72 46.67
C ALA A 171 -0.98 -13.75 47.83
N GLU A 172 -0.93 -13.27 49.08
CA GLU A 172 -0.92 -14.13 50.26
C GLU A 172 -2.27 -14.83 50.45
N ARG A 173 -3.40 -14.14 50.25
CA ARG A 173 -4.73 -14.78 50.23
C ARG A 173 -4.83 -15.84 49.14
N ALA A 174 -4.30 -15.58 47.95
CA ALA A 174 -4.26 -16.56 46.86
C ALA A 174 -3.35 -17.75 47.19
N ARG A 175 -2.19 -17.53 47.82
CA ARG A 175 -1.28 -18.59 48.27
C ARG A 175 -1.93 -19.48 49.32
N GLN A 176 -2.56 -18.86 50.33
CA GLN A 176 -3.33 -19.57 51.36
C GLN A 176 -4.51 -20.34 50.76
N GLY A 177 -5.21 -19.77 49.78
CA GLY A 177 -6.26 -20.45 49.03
C GLY A 177 -5.74 -21.69 48.28
N ARG A 178 -4.60 -21.58 47.59
CA ARG A 178 -3.96 -22.72 46.92
C ARG A 178 -3.51 -23.81 47.90
N LEU A 179 -2.93 -23.42 49.04
CA LEU A 179 -2.53 -24.36 50.10
C LEU A 179 -3.72 -25.09 50.70
N ARG A 180 -4.79 -24.37 51.05
CA ARG A 180 -6.04 -24.96 51.53
C ARG A 180 -6.67 -25.89 50.51
N ALA A 181 -6.66 -25.51 49.22
CA ALA A 181 -7.16 -26.37 48.15
C ALA A 181 -6.32 -27.65 47.98
N MET A 182 -4.99 -27.56 48.05
CA MET A 182 -4.12 -28.75 48.06
C MET A 182 -4.37 -29.65 49.26
N PHE A 183 -4.51 -29.06 50.46
CA PHE A 183 -4.77 -29.80 51.69
C PHE A 183 -6.14 -30.49 51.66
N MET A 184 -7.20 -29.80 51.23
CA MET A 184 -8.53 -30.38 51.04
C MET A 184 -8.53 -31.47 49.97
N LYS A 185 -7.75 -31.31 48.88
CA LYS A 185 -7.57 -32.34 47.85
C LYS A 185 -6.88 -33.59 48.42
N GLN A 186 -5.91 -33.44 49.32
CA GLN A 186 -5.26 -34.56 50.01
C GLN A 186 -6.24 -35.30 50.93
N ILE A 187 -7.04 -34.57 51.72
CA ILE A 187 -8.09 -35.17 52.56
C ILE A 187 -9.10 -35.94 51.70
N PHE A 188 -9.56 -35.33 50.60
CA PHE A 188 -10.47 -35.99 49.67
C PHE A 188 -9.86 -37.27 49.07
N LEU A 189 -8.60 -37.23 48.66
CA LEU A 189 -7.89 -38.40 48.12
C LEU A 189 -7.71 -39.50 49.17
N GLN A 190 -7.44 -39.15 50.43
CA GLN A 190 -7.39 -40.11 51.53
C GLN A 190 -8.75 -40.73 51.82
N GLU A 191 -9.81 -39.94 51.90
CA GLU A 191 -11.18 -40.45 52.03
C GLU A 191 -11.57 -41.33 50.85
N TYR A 192 -11.20 -40.94 49.63
CA TYR A 192 -11.48 -41.70 48.42
C TYR A 192 -10.77 -43.06 48.46
N ARG A 193 -9.49 -43.10 48.86
CA ARG A 193 -8.73 -44.34 49.07
C ARG A 193 -9.36 -45.21 50.19
N ALA A 194 -9.76 -44.61 51.30
CA ALA A 194 -10.44 -45.33 52.38
C ALA A 194 -11.81 -45.89 51.95
N LYS A 195 -12.56 -45.15 51.13
CA LYS A 195 -13.83 -45.59 50.53
C LYS A 195 -13.60 -46.70 49.48
N GLN A 196 -12.56 -46.62 48.66
CA GLN A 196 -12.18 -47.70 47.73
C GLN A 196 -11.74 -48.97 48.48
N ALA A 197 -11.01 -48.84 49.59
CA ALA A 197 -10.64 -49.97 50.44
C ALA A 197 -11.87 -50.65 51.07
N LYS A 198 -12.90 -49.88 51.47
CA LYS A 198 -14.19 -50.44 51.90
C LYS A 198 -14.95 -51.12 50.75
N PHE A 199 -14.94 -50.52 49.56
CA PHE A 199 -15.58 -51.07 48.35
C PHE A 199 -14.96 -52.39 47.87
N LEU A 200 -13.66 -52.62 48.13
CA LEU A 200 -12.98 -53.89 47.85
C LEU A 200 -13.42 -55.03 48.78
N SER A 201 -14.17 -54.75 49.86
CA SER A 201 -14.69 -55.77 50.78
C SER A 201 -16.18 -56.12 50.58
N GLU A 202 -16.94 -55.33 49.84
CA GLU A 202 -18.36 -55.59 49.55
C GLU A 202 -18.56 -56.01 48.09
N LYS A 203 -18.74 -57.31 47.87
CA LYS A 203 -19.33 -57.83 46.62
C LYS A 203 -20.83 -58.00 46.82
N VAL A 204 -21.63 -57.12 46.23
CA VAL A 204 -23.04 -57.42 45.99
C VAL A 204 -23.39 -57.03 44.55
N ALA A 205 -23.76 -58.05 43.78
CA ALA A 205 -24.36 -57.92 42.46
C ALA A 205 -25.88 -57.83 42.66
N ASP A 206 -26.42 -56.61 42.57
CA ASP A 206 -27.86 -56.38 42.52
C ASP A 206 -28.19 -55.24 41.54
N LEU A 207 -29.28 -55.38 40.79
CA LEU A 207 -29.61 -54.53 39.65
C LEU A 207 -30.02 -53.11 40.11
N GLU A 208 -30.69 -53.01 41.26
CA GLU A 208 -30.98 -51.74 41.93
C GLU A 208 -29.72 -51.07 42.49
N ALA A 209 -28.77 -51.85 43.00
CA ALA A 209 -27.48 -51.33 43.47
C ALA A 209 -26.66 -50.74 42.30
N ALA A 210 -26.68 -51.36 41.13
CA ALA A 210 -26.06 -50.83 39.92
C ALA A 210 -26.71 -49.52 39.45
N ALA A 211 -28.05 -49.43 39.47
CA ALA A 211 -28.77 -48.21 39.11
C ALA A 211 -28.46 -47.06 40.08
N LEU A 212 -28.41 -47.34 41.39
CA LEU A 212 -28.00 -46.37 42.41
C LEU A 212 -26.55 -45.92 42.21
N GLN A 213 -25.66 -46.82 41.81
CA GLN A 213 -24.26 -46.52 41.48
C GLN A 213 -24.17 -45.51 40.32
N ILE A 214 -24.90 -45.75 39.23
CA ILE A 214 -24.92 -44.88 38.05
C ILE A 214 -25.52 -43.51 38.41
N GLN A 215 -26.64 -43.48 39.12
CA GLN A 215 -27.26 -42.23 39.58
C GLN A 215 -26.33 -41.44 40.50
N LYS A 216 -25.59 -42.12 41.39
CA LYS A 216 -24.62 -41.50 42.30
C LYS A 216 -23.44 -40.92 41.55
N VAL A 217 -22.90 -41.63 40.55
CA VAL A 217 -21.83 -41.12 39.67
C VAL A 217 -22.31 -39.91 38.89
N TRP A 218 -23.53 -39.95 38.32
CA TRP A 218 -24.08 -38.84 37.55
C TRP A 218 -24.37 -37.60 38.42
N ARG A 219 -24.97 -37.79 39.61
CA ARG A 219 -25.16 -36.70 40.60
C ARG A 219 -23.82 -36.12 41.05
N GLY A 220 -22.81 -36.97 41.24
CA GLY A 220 -21.44 -36.56 41.55
C GLY A 220 -20.82 -35.71 40.43
N PHE A 221 -20.92 -36.16 39.18
CA PHE A 221 -20.46 -35.40 38.00
C PHE A 221 -21.16 -34.06 37.88
N HIS A 222 -22.49 -34.02 38.01
CA HIS A 222 -23.27 -32.80 37.93
C HIS A 222 -22.89 -31.81 39.05
N GLN A 223 -22.74 -32.30 40.28
CA GLN A 223 -22.30 -31.48 41.41
C GLN A 223 -20.86 -30.99 41.24
N HIS A 224 -19.95 -31.81 40.70
CA HIS A 224 -18.58 -31.39 40.41
C HIS A 224 -18.56 -30.25 39.38
N LYS A 225 -19.32 -30.39 38.30
CA LYS A 225 -19.46 -29.35 37.26
C LYS A 225 -20.06 -28.05 37.81
N LYS A 226 -21.06 -28.14 38.69
CA LYS A 226 -21.65 -26.99 39.38
C LYS A 226 -20.66 -26.31 40.33
N THR A 227 -19.89 -27.09 41.08
CA THR A 227 -18.87 -26.59 42.01
C THR A 227 -17.73 -25.92 41.27
N GLU A 228 -17.32 -26.47 40.12
CA GLU A 228 -16.30 -25.88 39.26
C GLU A 228 -16.76 -24.53 38.69
N LYS A 229 -18.03 -24.43 38.27
CA LYS A 229 -18.63 -23.18 37.82
C LYS A 229 -18.71 -22.13 38.94
N LEU A 230 -19.20 -22.51 40.13
CA LEU A 230 -19.24 -21.61 41.30
C LEU A 230 -17.83 -21.14 41.68
N ARG A 231 -16.82 -22.03 41.63
CA ARG A 231 -15.43 -21.66 41.87
C ARG A 231 -14.93 -20.65 40.84
N GLN A 232 -15.25 -20.84 39.55
CA GLN A 232 -14.88 -19.88 38.51
C GLN A 232 -15.55 -18.52 38.74
N GLU A 233 -16.84 -18.50 39.07
CA GLU A 233 -17.60 -17.28 39.39
C GLU A 233 -17.02 -16.56 40.62
N GLU A 234 -16.66 -17.30 41.67
CA GLU A 234 -16.01 -16.75 42.87
C GLU A 234 -14.61 -16.20 42.57
N MET A 235 -13.82 -16.89 41.73
CA MET A 235 -12.50 -16.41 41.31
C MET A 235 -12.58 -15.14 40.45
N ILE A 236 -13.63 -15.00 39.65
CA ILE A 236 -13.95 -13.76 38.90
C ILE A 236 -14.39 -12.66 39.86
N PHE A 237 -15.29 -12.98 40.81
CA PHE A 237 -15.78 -12.04 41.82
C PHE A 237 -14.64 -11.49 42.71
N LEU A 238 -13.69 -12.35 43.10
CA LEU A 238 -12.50 -11.99 43.86
C LEU A 238 -11.42 -11.28 43.02
N GLY A 239 -11.63 -11.12 41.70
CA GLY A 239 -10.71 -10.44 40.78
C GLY A 239 -9.42 -11.20 40.48
N MET A 240 -9.38 -12.51 40.74
CA MET A 240 -8.22 -13.36 40.46
C MET A 240 -8.23 -13.89 39.02
N ASN A 241 -9.41 -14.03 38.42
CA ASN A 241 -9.57 -14.35 37.00
C ASN A 241 -10.31 -13.20 36.31
N PRO A 242 -9.94 -12.83 35.06
CA PRO A 242 -10.72 -11.89 34.29
C PRO A 242 -12.11 -12.48 33.96
N PRO A 243 -13.18 -11.67 33.90
CA PRO A 243 -14.48 -12.11 33.41
C PRO A 243 -14.36 -12.69 31.98
N PRO A 244 -15.19 -13.68 31.59
CA PRO A 244 -15.11 -14.30 30.26
C PRO A 244 -15.30 -13.31 29.11
N LEU A 245 -16.02 -12.20 29.33
CA LEU A 245 -16.26 -11.15 28.34
C LEU A 245 -15.10 -10.17 28.15
N PHE A 246 -13.96 -10.36 28.83
CA PHE A 246 -12.92 -9.34 28.91
C PHE A 246 -11.96 -9.28 27.70
N ASN A 247 -12.04 -10.23 26.76
CA ASN A 247 -11.14 -10.26 25.58
C ASN A 247 -11.71 -11.02 24.36
N GLU A 248 -13.03 -11.11 24.20
CA GLU A 248 -13.57 -11.74 22.99
C GLU A 248 -13.55 -10.77 21.81
N VAL A 249 -12.45 -10.82 21.05
CA VAL A 249 -12.56 -10.63 19.60
C VAL A 249 -13.63 -11.61 19.13
N SER A 250 -14.71 -11.10 18.53
CA SER A 250 -15.87 -11.92 18.12
C SER A 250 -15.40 -13.22 17.49
N ALA A 251 -15.98 -14.36 17.88
CA ALA A 251 -15.62 -15.68 17.34
C ALA A 251 -15.63 -15.69 15.79
N THR A 252 -16.49 -14.86 15.18
CA THR A 252 -16.56 -14.64 13.73
C THR A 252 -15.29 -13.99 13.15
N ILE A 253 -14.68 -13.04 13.85
CA ILE A 253 -13.43 -12.37 13.43
C ILE A 253 -12.26 -13.35 13.52
N ILE A 254 -12.17 -14.11 14.62
CA ILE A 254 -11.13 -15.15 14.78
C ILE A 254 -11.26 -16.21 13.67
N GLN A 255 -12.49 -16.63 13.35
CA GLN A 255 -12.73 -17.56 12.26
C GLN A 255 -12.36 -16.96 10.89
N ALA A 256 -12.69 -15.69 10.65
CA ALA A 256 -12.33 -14.99 9.42
C ALA A 256 -10.80 -14.84 9.25
N GLU A 257 -10.08 -14.55 10.33
CA GLU A 257 -8.60 -14.50 10.33
C GLU A 257 -8.00 -15.87 10.00
N LYS A 258 -8.50 -16.95 10.61
CA LYS A 258 -8.06 -18.32 10.31
C LYS A 258 -8.28 -18.68 8.84
N VAL A 259 -9.45 -18.38 8.29
CA VAL A 259 -9.77 -18.61 6.87
C VAL A 259 -8.84 -17.79 5.97
N THR A 260 -8.58 -16.54 6.32
CA THR A 260 -7.67 -15.65 5.58
C THR A 260 -6.24 -16.21 5.58
N SER A 261 -5.75 -16.68 6.73
CA SER A 261 -4.43 -17.27 6.87
C SER A 261 -4.29 -18.55 6.04
N LEU A 262 -5.27 -19.45 6.13
CA LEU A 262 -5.28 -20.69 5.36
C LEU A 262 -5.25 -20.41 3.85
N ARG A 263 -6.11 -19.48 3.39
CA ARG A 263 -6.16 -19.09 1.97
C ARG A 263 -4.83 -18.52 1.49
N ASN A 264 -4.16 -17.69 2.30
CA ASN A 264 -2.85 -17.16 1.95
C ASN A 264 -1.80 -18.28 1.78
N GLU A 265 -1.84 -19.30 2.64
CA GLU A 265 -0.95 -20.46 2.52
C GLU A 265 -1.21 -21.25 1.23
N VAL A 266 -2.48 -21.45 0.86
CA VAL A 266 -2.83 -22.13 -0.39
C VAL A 266 -2.40 -21.30 -1.61
N GLN A 267 -2.58 -19.98 -1.60
CA GLN A 267 -2.11 -19.08 -2.66
C GLN A 267 -0.61 -19.24 -2.91
N MET A 268 0.20 -19.21 -1.85
CA MET A 268 1.65 -19.40 -1.94
C MET A 268 2.01 -20.76 -2.56
N LYS A 269 1.41 -21.85 -2.05
CA LYS A 269 1.66 -23.20 -2.58
C LYS A 269 1.28 -23.34 -4.05
N HIS A 270 0.17 -22.73 -4.48
CA HIS A 270 -0.29 -22.79 -5.86
C HIS A 270 0.63 -21.99 -6.79
N GLU A 271 1.10 -20.83 -6.34
CA GLU A 271 2.07 -20.01 -7.08
C GLU A 271 3.43 -20.71 -7.20
N GLU A 272 3.92 -21.38 -6.17
CA GLU A 272 5.16 -22.20 -6.22
C GLU A 272 5.02 -23.35 -7.21
N LYS A 273 3.97 -24.17 -7.09
CA LYS A 273 3.70 -25.27 -8.03
C LYS A 273 3.59 -24.79 -9.48
N TYR A 274 2.96 -23.62 -9.69
CA TYR A 274 2.85 -23.03 -11.02
C TYR A 274 4.22 -22.63 -11.58
N ARG A 275 5.11 -22.04 -10.76
CA ARG A 275 6.47 -21.70 -11.17
C ARG A 275 7.30 -22.94 -11.51
N GLU A 276 7.19 -23.99 -10.73
CA GLU A 276 7.83 -25.28 -11.01
C GLU A 276 7.32 -25.90 -12.32
N ALA A 277 6.00 -25.85 -12.55
CA ALA A 277 5.38 -26.35 -13.77
C ALA A 277 5.81 -25.57 -15.00
N LEU A 278 6.00 -24.24 -14.92
CA LEU A 278 6.50 -23.42 -16.03
C LEU A 278 7.88 -23.88 -16.53
N VAL A 279 8.77 -24.30 -15.63
CA VAL A 279 10.10 -24.81 -15.97
C VAL A 279 10.00 -26.22 -16.51
N THR A 280 9.34 -27.11 -15.76
CA THR A 280 9.21 -28.54 -16.09
C THR A 280 8.57 -28.75 -17.46
N ILE A 281 7.45 -28.06 -17.72
CA ILE A 281 6.74 -28.18 -19.00
C ILE A 281 7.56 -27.59 -20.16
N LYS A 282 8.31 -26.50 -19.93
CA LYS A 282 9.18 -25.91 -20.97
C LYS A 282 10.30 -26.88 -21.36
N ASP A 283 10.91 -27.53 -20.37
CA ASP A 283 11.97 -28.51 -20.61
C ASP A 283 11.43 -29.76 -21.33
N ASP A 284 10.26 -30.26 -20.93
CA ASP A 284 9.58 -31.36 -21.61
C ASP A 284 9.24 -31.02 -23.07
N LEU A 285 8.69 -29.82 -23.33
CA LEU A 285 8.39 -29.36 -24.69
C LEU A 285 9.66 -29.25 -25.55
N LYS A 286 10.76 -28.76 -24.98
CA LYS A 286 12.03 -28.65 -25.69
C LYS A 286 12.60 -30.02 -26.09
N LEU A 287 12.39 -31.04 -25.25
CA LEU A 287 12.83 -32.40 -25.52
C LEU A 287 11.94 -33.13 -26.52
N ILE A 288 10.61 -32.98 -26.41
CA ILE A 288 9.63 -33.74 -27.20
C ILE A 288 9.30 -33.03 -28.51
N GLU A 289 8.90 -31.76 -28.46
CA GLU A 289 8.40 -31.01 -29.62
C GLU A 289 9.48 -30.13 -30.27
N GLY A 290 10.58 -29.84 -29.56
CA GLY A 290 11.67 -28.98 -30.05
C GLY A 290 12.29 -29.45 -31.38
N PRO A 291 12.63 -30.74 -31.56
CA PRO A 291 13.13 -31.25 -32.84
C PRO A 291 12.15 -31.03 -34.00
N ASP A 292 10.88 -31.34 -33.79
CA ASP A 292 9.82 -31.23 -34.81
C ASP A 292 9.56 -29.76 -35.20
N ILE A 293 9.54 -28.85 -34.22
CA ILE A 293 9.41 -27.41 -34.45
C ILE A 293 10.59 -26.90 -35.29
N LYS A 294 11.81 -27.36 -34.98
CA LYS A 294 13.02 -26.99 -35.71
C LYS A 294 12.97 -27.45 -37.17
N GLU A 295 12.55 -28.69 -37.42
CA GLU A 295 12.41 -29.25 -38.77
C GLU A 295 11.35 -28.49 -39.58
N ASN A 296 10.16 -28.26 -39.00
CA ASN A 296 9.09 -27.50 -39.65
C ASN A 296 9.51 -26.06 -40.01
N LEU A 297 10.22 -25.36 -39.12
CA LEU A 297 10.73 -24.01 -39.40
C LEU A 297 11.81 -24.02 -40.49
N GLN A 298 12.70 -25.02 -40.50
CA GLN A 298 13.69 -25.17 -41.57
C GLN A 298 13.01 -25.37 -42.92
N ASP A 299 12.00 -26.24 -42.98
CA ASP A 299 11.31 -26.56 -44.23
C ASP A 299 10.49 -25.37 -44.76
N GLN A 300 9.84 -24.60 -43.90
CA GLN A 300 9.18 -23.35 -44.29
C GLN A 300 10.16 -22.34 -44.88
N ILE A 301 11.35 -22.18 -44.29
CA ILE A 301 12.38 -21.25 -44.79
C ILE A 301 13.02 -21.78 -46.09
N ARG A 302 13.23 -23.11 -46.21
CA ARG A 302 13.69 -23.74 -47.47
C ARG A 302 12.68 -23.55 -48.60
N HIS A 303 11.39 -23.73 -48.32
CA HIS A 303 10.32 -23.49 -49.28
C HIS A 303 10.31 -22.03 -49.76
N TRP A 304 10.44 -21.09 -48.82
CA TRP A 304 10.57 -19.67 -49.14
C TRP A 304 11.80 -19.35 -50.01
N PHE A 305 12.97 -19.96 -49.74
CA PHE A 305 14.14 -19.81 -50.59
C PHE A 305 13.91 -20.32 -52.03
N ILE A 306 13.18 -21.42 -52.19
CA ILE A 306 12.86 -22.00 -53.49
C ILE A 306 11.87 -21.12 -54.24
N GLU A 307 10.81 -20.64 -53.59
CA GLU A 307 9.83 -19.71 -54.19
C GLU A 307 10.47 -18.39 -54.62
N CYS A 308 11.29 -17.78 -53.76
CA CYS A 308 12.02 -16.57 -54.11
C CYS A 308 12.96 -16.80 -55.29
N ARG A 309 13.71 -17.92 -55.32
CA ARG A 309 14.60 -18.26 -56.45
C ARG A 309 13.83 -18.46 -57.76
N ASN A 310 12.67 -19.11 -57.71
CA ASN A 310 11.82 -19.34 -58.89
C ASN A 310 11.27 -18.03 -59.46
N LEU A 311 11.08 -17.01 -58.62
CA LEU A 311 10.56 -15.69 -59.02
C LEU A 311 11.65 -14.70 -59.46
N THR A 312 12.82 -14.66 -58.81
CA THR A 312 13.85 -13.63 -59.04
C THR A 312 15.13 -14.14 -59.73
N GLY A 313 15.27 -15.46 -59.92
CA GLY A 313 16.43 -16.08 -60.56
C GLY A 313 17.73 -16.06 -59.73
N THR A 314 17.73 -15.48 -58.53
CA THR A 314 18.86 -15.41 -57.61
C THR A 314 18.41 -15.65 -56.17
N PHE A 315 19.29 -16.21 -55.32
CA PHE A 315 18.96 -16.40 -53.90
C PHE A 315 18.93 -15.06 -53.15
N PRO A 316 17.84 -14.74 -52.42
CA PRO A 316 17.73 -13.49 -51.67
C PRO A 316 18.78 -13.39 -50.54
N ASP A 317 19.06 -12.17 -50.08
CA ASP A 317 19.87 -11.94 -48.88
C ASP A 317 19.02 -12.07 -47.61
N TYR A 318 19.58 -12.68 -46.58
CA TYR A 318 18.88 -12.91 -45.31
C TYR A 318 18.80 -11.60 -44.51
N PRO A 319 17.63 -11.19 -43.99
CA PRO A 319 17.48 -9.95 -43.22
C PRO A 319 18.45 -9.88 -42.03
N HIS A 320 18.94 -8.69 -41.67
CA HIS A 320 19.87 -8.53 -40.54
C HIS A 320 19.18 -8.75 -39.18
N VAL A 321 19.95 -9.17 -38.18
CA VAL A 321 19.45 -9.46 -36.81
C VAL A 321 18.79 -8.22 -36.17
N GLU A 322 19.24 -7.02 -36.54
CA GLU A 322 18.71 -5.74 -36.04
C GLU A 322 17.35 -5.33 -36.67
N GLU A 323 16.92 -5.98 -37.76
CA GLU A 323 15.65 -5.66 -38.45
C GLU A 323 14.51 -6.65 -38.10
N GLY A 324 14.80 -7.78 -37.44
CA GLY A 324 13.79 -8.78 -37.03
C GLY A 324 13.88 -10.15 -37.71
N GLY A 325 14.94 -10.44 -38.47
CA GLY A 325 15.19 -11.78 -39.03
C GLY A 325 14.05 -12.31 -39.92
N SER A 326 13.70 -13.60 -39.78
CA SER A 326 12.59 -14.21 -40.55
C SER A 326 11.18 -13.81 -40.08
N ALA A 327 11.05 -12.99 -39.02
CA ALA A 327 9.74 -12.51 -38.53
C ALA A 327 9.11 -11.41 -39.42
N ILE A 328 9.92 -10.71 -40.21
CA ILE A 328 9.46 -9.69 -41.18
C ILE A 328 8.75 -10.32 -42.38
N ILE A 329 9.06 -11.59 -42.70
CA ILE A 329 8.52 -12.32 -43.86
C ILE A 329 7.00 -12.57 -43.71
N PHE A 330 6.45 -12.47 -42.50
CA PHE A 330 5.04 -12.80 -42.19
C PHE A 330 4.27 -11.71 -41.44
N SER A 331 4.82 -10.50 -41.29
CA SER A 331 4.14 -9.43 -40.54
C SER A 331 3.29 -8.54 -41.46
N ASN A 332 1.97 -8.71 -41.42
CA ASN A 332 1.03 -7.70 -41.91
C ASN A 332 0.95 -6.56 -40.88
N LYS A 333 1.30 -5.33 -41.28
CA LYS A 333 1.06 -4.11 -40.48
C LYS A 333 -0.07 -3.31 -41.11
N THR A 334 -1.05 -2.92 -40.29
CA THR A 334 -2.16 -2.03 -40.64
C THR A 334 -1.73 -0.55 -40.57
N PRO A 335 -2.29 0.34 -41.42
CA PRO A 335 -1.96 1.77 -41.43
C PRO A 335 -2.55 2.50 -40.22
N GLN A 336 -1.76 3.40 -39.62
CA GLN A 336 -2.21 4.38 -38.63
C GLN A 336 -2.90 5.56 -39.35
N GLN A 337 -4.04 6.00 -38.83
CA GLN A 337 -4.74 7.22 -39.24
C GLN A 337 -4.33 8.40 -38.34
N GLU A 338 -4.22 9.58 -38.95
CA GLU A 338 -3.88 10.87 -38.35
C GLU A 338 -5.06 11.45 -37.54
N GLU A 339 -4.74 12.25 -36.52
CA GLU A 339 -5.69 12.86 -35.58
C GLU A 339 -6.05 14.31 -35.97
N ASP A 340 -7.33 14.66 -35.88
CA ASP A 340 -7.85 16.03 -35.92
C ASP A 340 -7.90 16.70 -34.53
N GLU A 341 -7.69 18.02 -34.52
CA GLU A 341 -7.59 18.90 -33.34
C GLU A 341 -8.97 19.38 -32.83
N GLY A 342 -9.27 18.96 -31.60
CA GLY A 342 -10.28 19.50 -30.70
C GLY A 342 -9.90 19.11 -29.26
N TRP A 343 -10.48 19.75 -28.23
CA TRP A 343 -10.20 19.34 -26.85
C TRP A 343 -10.72 17.90 -26.62
N LYS A 344 -9.78 16.96 -26.52
CA LYS A 344 -9.96 15.53 -26.25
C LYS A 344 -9.42 15.24 -24.84
N MET A 345 -10.03 14.29 -24.14
CA MET A 345 -9.47 13.79 -22.88
C MET A 345 -8.06 13.22 -23.14
N SER A 346 -7.15 13.37 -22.17
CA SER A 346 -5.75 12.95 -22.34
C SER A 346 -5.66 11.47 -22.71
N PRO A 347 -4.80 11.09 -23.69
CA PRO A 347 -4.62 9.69 -24.02
C PRO A 347 -4.11 8.94 -22.78
N SER A 348 -4.86 7.93 -22.35
CA SER A 348 -4.50 7.11 -21.19
C SER A 348 -3.39 6.12 -21.56
N VAL A 349 -2.38 6.02 -20.70
CA VAL A 349 -1.34 4.99 -20.85
C VAL A 349 -1.88 3.60 -20.46
N PHE A 350 -2.92 3.56 -19.63
CA PHE A 350 -3.42 2.33 -19.04
C PHE A 350 -4.61 1.69 -19.79
N LEU A 351 -5.34 2.44 -20.61
CA LEU A 351 -6.45 1.91 -21.44
C LEU A 351 -6.02 0.71 -22.29
N PRO A 352 -4.90 0.76 -23.07
CA PRO A 352 -4.48 -0.39 -23.89
C PRO A 352 -4.20 -1.64 -23.05
N THR A 353 -3.55 -1.49 -21.90
CA THR A 353 -3.29 -2.62 -20.97
C THR A 353 -4.57 -3.23 -20.41
N MET A 354 -5.59 -2.42 -20.13
CA MET A 354 -6.89 -2.90 -19.66
C MET A 354 -7.65 -3.61 -20.79
N GLU A 355 -7.64 -3.07 -22.00
CA GLU A 355 -8.23 -3.70 -23.19
C GLU A 355 -7.57 -5.04 -23.52
N GLU A 356 -6.23 -5.09 -23.49
CA GLU A 356 -5.48 -6.33 -23.70
C GLU A 356 -5.82 -7.38 -22.64
N GLY A 357 -5.79 -7.01 -21.35
CA GLY A 357 -6.17 -7.93 -20.27
C GLY A 357 -7.62 -8.40 -20.38
N ASN A 358 -8.50 -7.53 -20.86
CA ASN A 358 -9.89 -7.85 -21.09
C ASN A 358 -10.11 -8.78 -22.30
N ASN A 359 -9.35 -8.62 -23.38
CA ASN A 359 -9.36 -9.53 -24.52
C ASN A 359 -8.85 -10.91 -24.11
N ILE A 360 -7.75 -10.97 -23.35
CA ILE A 360 -7.21 -12.20 -22.77
C ILE A 360 -8.28 -12.91 -21.91
N TYR A 361 -9.07 -12.17 -21.12
CA TYR A 361 -10.19 -12.74 -20.39
C TYR A 361 -11.29 -13.29 -21.30
N LYS A 362 -11.70 -12.53 -22.32
CA LYS A 362 -12.75 -12.94 -23.27
C LYS A 362 -12.37 -14.23 -23.99
N ASP A 363 -11.12 -14.33 -24.41
CA ASP A 363 -10.60 -15.45 -25.19
C ASP A 363 -10.40 -16.70 -24.33
N MET A 364 -9.85 -16.54 -23.12
CA MET A 364 -9.40 -17.69 -22.33
C MET A 364 -10.36 -18.12 -21.21
N TRP A 365 -11.09 -17.19 -20.59
CA TRP A 365 -11.77 -17.42 -19.31
C TRP A 365 -13.28 -17.19 -19.31
N ARG A 366 -13.82 -16.40 -20.25
CA ARG A 366 -15.25 -16.04 -20.26
C ARG A 366 -16.19 -17.24 -20.35
N ASN A 367 -15.86 -18.20 -21.21
CA ASN A 367 -16.70 -19.38 -21.50
C ASN A 367 -16.04 -20.70 -21.11
N ARG A 368 -14.94 -20.67 -20.33
CA ARG A 368 -14.19 -21.86 -19.96
C ARG A 368 -14.91 -22.61 -18.84
N ASP A 369 -15.19 -23.89 -19.04
CA ASP A 369 -15.72 -24.74 -17.97
C ASP A 369 -14.58 -25.23 -17.05
N GLU A 370 -14.73 -24.94 -15.76
CA GLU A 370 -13.79 -25.31 -14.69
C GLU A 370 -14.45 -26.14 -13.59
N SER A 371 -15.59 -26.76 -13.88
CA SER A 371 -16.29 -27.67 -12.96
C SER A 371 -15.35 -28.75 -12.38
N TRP A 372 -14.37 -29.18 -13.16
CA TRP A 372 -13.31 -30.14 -12.81
C TRP A 372 -12.16 -29.57 -11.95
N ASN A 373 -11.90 -28.26 -11.97
CA ASN A 373 -10.80 -27.61 -11.22
C ASN A 373 -11.29 -26.99 -9.90
N PHE A 374 -11.97 -27.78 -9.06
CA PHE A 374 -12.42 -27.32 -7.74
C PHE A 374 -11.28 -26.79 -6.83
N PRO A 375 -10.08 -27.41 -6.81
CA PRO A 375 -8.95 -26.91 -6.01
C PRO A 375 -8.39 -25.56 -6.47
N GLN A 376 -8.66 -25.13 -7.72
CA GLN A 376 -8.02 -23.98 -8.36
C GLN A 376 -6.49 -24.14 -8.52
N ASP A 377 -6.04 -25.33 -8.91
CA ASP A 377 -4.65 -25.54 -9.33
C ASP A 377 -4.39 -24.89 -10.69
N HIS A 378 -3.12 -24.79 -11.10
CA HIS A 378 -2.76 -24.24 -12.40
C HIS A 378 -3.18 -25.18 -13.54
N ASP A 379 -3.46 -24.60 -14.71
CA ASP A 379 -3.78 -25.34 -15.91
C ASP A 379 -2.49 -25.59 -16.74
N PRO A 380 -2.07 -26.86 -16.89
CA PRO A 380 -0.84 -27.21 -17.60
C PRO A 380 -0.96 -27.02 -19.12
N GLU A 381 -2.15 -27.06 -19.72
CA GLU A 381 -2.32 -26.86 -21.17
C GLU A 381 -2.09 -25.41 -21.56
N LEU A 382 -2.56 -24.47 -20.73
CA LEU A 382 -2.27 -23.04 -20.90
C LEU A 382 -0.75 -22.78 -20.82
N ILE A 383 -0.06 -23.43 -19.88
CA ILE A 383 1.40 -23.34 -19.78
C ILE A 383 2.06 -23.89 -21.04
N LYS A 384 1.62 -25.05 -21.54
CA LYS A 384 2.16 -25.65 -22.77
C LYS A 384 2.02 -24.71 -23.96
N GLN A 385 0.85 -24.11 -24.15
CA GLN A 385 0.60 -23.18 -25.27
C GLN A 385 1.47 -21.92 -25.18
N GLU A 386 1.63 -21.35 -23.98
CA GLU A 386 2.49 -20.18 -23.75
C GLU A 386 3.97 -20.53 -23.99
N LYS A 387 4.46 -21.61 -23.40
CA LYS A 387 5.85 -22.06 -23.53
C LYS A 387 6.19 -22.57 -24.92
N ARG A 388 5.24 -23.12 -25.68
CA ARG A 388 5.44 -23.49 -27.08
C ARG A 388 5.78 -22.27 -27.94
N LYS A 389 5.09 -21.13 -27.75
CA LYS A 389 5.41 -19.87 -28.47
C LYS A 389 6.79 -19.33 -28.10
N GLU A 390 7.14 -19.34 -26.82
CA GLU A 390 8.50 -18.97 -26.36
C GLU A 390 9.56 -19.88 -26.99
N LEU A 391 9.35 -21.20 -26.93
CA LEU A 391 10.26 -22.20 -27.46
C LEU A 391 10.43 -22.06 -28.98
N GLU A 392 9.33 -21.85 -29.72
CA GLU A 392 9.37 -21.61 -31.16
C GLU A 392 10.20 -20.37 -31.50
N SER A 393 10.08 -19.28 -30.73
CA SER A 393 10.91 -18.09 -30.93
C SER A 393 12.40 -18.33 -30.63
N GLU A 394 12.73 -19.10 -29.59
CA GLU A 394 14.11 -19.48 -29.26
C GLU A 394 14.72 -20.40 -30.33
N ILE A 395 13.96 -21.39 -30.80
CA ILE A 395 14.37 -22.30 -31.87
C ILE A 395 14.51 -21.54 -33.18
N ARG A 396 13.63 -20.58 -33.48
CA ARG A 396 13.68 -19.77 -34.70
C ARG A 396 14.98 -18.99 -34.82
N ILE A 397 15.54 -18.46 -33.73
CA ILE A 397 16.86 -17.80 -33.74
C ILE A 397 17.95 -18.80 -34.14
N GLN A 398 17.91 -20.02 -33.59
CA GLN A 398 18.88 -21.07 -33.90
C GLN A 398 18.73 -21.57 -35.35
N VAL A 399 17.50 -21.70 -35.83
CA VAL A 399 17.18 -22.06 -37.21
C VAL A 399 17.66 -20.95 -38.15
N ASP A 400 17.36 -19.68 -37.89
CA ASP A 400 17.81 -18.54 -38.69
C ASP A 400 19.34 -18.53 -38.85
N GLU A 401 20.10 -18.85 -37.79
CA GLU A 401 21.57 -18.93 -37.84
C GLU A 401 22.05 -20.11 -38.69
N LEU A 402 21.43 -21.29 -38.55
CA LEU A 402 21.72 -22.47 -39.38
C LEU A 402 21.37 -22.22 -40.86
N MET A 403 20.22 -21.59 -41.13
CA MET A 403 19.79 -21.26 -42.48
C MET A 403 20.71 -20.23 -43.13
N ARG A 404 21.27 -19.25 -42.40
CA ARG A 404 22.31 -18.34 -42.91
C ARG A 404 23.57 -19.10 -43.35
N GLN A 405 23.97 -20.13 -42.61
CA GLN A 405 25.11 -20.99 -42.96
C GLN A 405 24.80 -21.85 -44.19
N GLU A 406 23.61 -22.45 -44.27
CA GLU A 406 23.14 -23.19 -45.46
C GLU A 406 23.11 -22.29 -46.70
N LEU A 407 22.58 -21.07 -46.59
CA LEU A 407 22.51 -20.10 -47.69
C LEU A 407 23.91 -19.67 -48.18
N LYS A 408 24.88 -19.51 -47.26
CA LYS A 408 26.28 -19.24 -47.59
C LYS A 408 26.91 -20.41 -48.35
N ASN A 409 26.63 -21.64 -47.92
CA ASN A 409 27.11 -22.86 -48.58
C ASN A 409 26.45 -23.07 -49.95
N LEU A 410 25.15 -22.78 -50.09
CA LEU A 410 24.41 -22.83 -51.35
C LEU A 410 24.90 -21.77 -52.34
N LYS A 411 25.18 -20.54 -51.89
CA LYS A 411 25.82 -19.49 -52.70
C LYS A 411 27.23 -19.91 -53.16
N LEU A 412 28.02 -20.57 -52.29
CA LEU A 412 29.33 -21.13 -52.65
C LEU A 412 29.24 -22.29 -53.64
N ALA A 413 28.22 -23.14 -53.53
CA ALA A 413 27.98 -24.27 -54.44
C ALA A 413 27.54 -23.80 -55.84
N VAL A 414 26.65 -22.81 -55.91
CA VAL A 414 26.19 -22.22 -57.18
C VAL A 414 27.30 -21.41 -57.87
N ASN A 415 28.18 -20.77 -57.11
CA ASN A 415 29.33 -20.06 -57.66
C ASN A 415 30.44 -21.00 -58.17
N ARG A 416 30.49 -22.28 -57.75
CA ARG A 416 31.43 -23.28 -58.29
C ARG A 416 31.08 -23.78 -59.70
N GLU A 417 29.86 -23.57 -60.18
CA GLU A 417 29.46 -23.84 -61.58
C GLU A 417 29.75 -22.66 -62.53
N LYS A 418 30.17 -21.51 -62.00
CA LYS A 418 30.52 -20.32 -62.80
C LYS A 418 31.82 -19.70 -62.30
N GLU A 419 32.96 -20.24 -62.71
CA GLU A 419 34.22 -19.48 -62.63
C GLU A 419 34.98 -19.48 -63.96
N GLN A 420 35.21 -18.27 -64.48
CA GLN A 420 36.52 -17.83 -64.94
C GLN A 420 36.72 -16.33 -64.64
N PRO A 421 37.97 -15.87 -64.54
CA PRO A 421 38.49 -15.15 -63.36
C PRO A 421 38.56 -13.63 -63.57
N VAL A 422 38.88 -12.85 -62.52
CA VAL A 422 39.87 -11.74 -62.57
C VAL A 422 40.04 -10.97 -61.23
N LYS A 423 41.33 -10.90 -60.84
CA LYS A 423 42.14 -9.88 -60.14
C LYS A 423 41.82 -9.36 -58.73
N ALA A 424 42.90 -9.45 -57.95
CA ALA A 424 43.17 -8.83 -56.67
C ALA A 424 43.02 -7.30 -56.67
N GLY A 425 42.30 -6.79 -55.66
CA GLY A 425 42.26 -5.39 -55.25
C GLY A 425 42.56 -5.24 -53.77
N LYS A 426 43.66 -4.55 -53.46
CA LYS A 426 44.18 -4.21 -52.12
C LYS A 426 43.09 -3.74 -51.14
N LYS A 427 42.98 -4.39 -49.96
CA LYS A 427 42.41 -3.75 -48.76
C LYS A 427 43.49 -2.91 -48.07
N LYS A 428 43.32 -1.58 -48.16
CA LYS A 428 43.97 -0.62 -47.26
C LYS A 428 43.51 -0.90 -45.83
N GLY A 429 44.46 -0.98 -44.90
CA GLY A 429 44.19 -0.92 -43.46
C GLY A 429 43.53 0.41 -43.12
N GLY A 430 42.25 0.37 -42.80
CA GLY A 430 41.52 1.45 -42.16
C GLY A 430 41.60 1.26 -40.65
N LYS A 431 42.45 2.07 -39.99
CA LYS A 431 42.43 2.30 -38.54
C LYS A 431 40.98 2.58 -38.09
N GLU A 432 40.41 1.70 -37.29
CA GLU A 432 39.30 2.07 -36.41
C GLU A 432 39.81 3.14 -35.44
N LYS A 433 39.47 4.39 -35.74
CA LYS A 433 39.49 5.46 -34.75
C LYS A 433 38.45 5.08 -33.69
N GLY A 434 38.93 4.65 -32.52
CA GLY A 434 38.14 4.62 -31.31
C GLY A 434 37.44 5.96 -31.15
N LYS A 435 36.12 5.98 -31.36
CA LYS A 435 35.28 7.08 -30.90
C LYS A 435 35.35 7.02 -29.38
N THR A 436 36.20 7.86 -28.80
CA THR A 436 36.03 8.35 -27.44
C THR A 436 34.66 9.01 -27.38
N GLY A 437 33.65 8.20 -27.06
CA GLY A 437 32.36 8.70 -26.64
C GLY A 437 32.62 9.65 -25.49
N LYS A 438 32.27 10.92 -25.69
CA LYS A 438 32.16 11.92 -24.63
C LYS A 438 31.46 11.23 -23.46
N LYS A 439 32.21 10.85 -22.42
CA LYS A 439 31.65 10.49 -21.12
C LYS A 439 30.77 11.67 -20.75
N ARG A 440 29.45 11.52 -20.91
CA ARG A 440 28.50 12.33 -20.14
C ARG A 440 29.03 12.27 -18.72
N LYS A 441 29.26 13.43 -18.11
CA LYS A 441 29.71 13.58 -16.72
C LYS A 441 28.72 12.79 -15.86
N LYS A 442 29.03 11.51 -15.64
CA LYS A 442 28.31 10.62 -14.74
C LYS A 442 28.76 11.14 -13.39
N ASP A 443 27.82 11.64 -12.59
CA ASP A 443 28.12 12.04 -11.20
C ASP A 443 28.97 10.91 -10.60
N THR A 444 30.22 11.23 -10.29
CA THR A 444 31.17 10.29 -9.70
C THR A 444 30.56 9.82 -8.40
N ASP A 445 30.23 8.53 -8.32
CA ASP A 445 29.71 7.91 -7.10
C ASP A 445 30.74 8.12 -5.99
N LEU A 446 30.40 8.97 -5.02
CA LEU A 446 31.27 9.33 -3.89
C LEU A 446 31.54 8.14 -2.94
N THR A 447 30.87 7.01 -3.17
CA THR A 447 30.92 5.79 -2.36
C THR A 447 31.14 4.53 -3.21
N ALA A 448 31.78 4.65 -4.37
CA ALA A 448 31.99 3.54 -5.29
C ALA A 448 32.70 2.33 -4.64
N ASP A 449 33.60 2.58 -3.68
CA ASP A 449 34.41 1.56 -3.00
C ASP A 449 33.70 0.91 -1.79
N ARG A 450 32.46 1.30 -1.47
CA ARG A 450 31.72 0.83 -0.27
C ARG A 450 30.53 -0.06 -0.62
N THR A 451 30.33 -1.12 0.18
CA THR A 451 29.17 -2.02 0.06
C THR A 451 27.88 -1.36 0.57
N ILE A 452 26.73 -1.79 0.06
CA ILE A 452 25.41 -1.26 0.46
C ILE A 452 25.11 -1.57 1.92
N GLU A 453 25.52 -2.74 2.42
CA GLU A 453 25.34 -3.12 3.82
C GLU A 453 26.09 -2.21 4.79
N SER A 454 27.32 -1.81 4.43
CA SER A 454 28.09 -0.83 5.21
C SER A 454 27.39 0.53 5.23
N LEU A 455 26.88 0.99 4.08
CA LEU A 455 26.13 2.25 4.00
C LEU A 455 24.82 2.16 4.79
N TYR A 456 24.14 1.02 4.75
CA TYR A 456 22.91 0.78 5.50
C TYR A 456 23.16 0.86 7.00
N LYS A 457 24.21 0.20 7.49
CA LYS A 457 24.61 0.23 8.90
C LYS A 457 24.96 1.65 9.36
N GLU A 458 25.77 2.37 8.60
CA GLU A 458 26.14 3.77 8.88
C GLU A 458 24.91 4.69 8.96
N LEU A 459 23.92 4.53 8.05
CA LEU A 459 22.69 5.31 8.08
C LEU A 459 21.78 4.98 9.27
N VAL A 460 21.77 3.73 9.75
CA VAL A 460 21.02 3.33 10.95
C VAL A 460 21.68 3.84 12.21
N GLU A 461 23.01 3.73 12.32
CA GLU A 461 23.82 4.26 13.43
C GLU A 461 23.65 5.77 13.59
N GLU A 462 23.66 6.49 12.47
CA GLU A 462 23.41 7.93 12.44
C GLU A 462 21.92 8.28 12.56
N GLY A 463 21.02 7.31 12.76
CA GLY A 463 19.58 7.54 12.91
C GLY A 463 18.91 8.22 11.71
N LEU A 464 19.53 8.15 10.53
CA LEU A 464 18.98 8.65 9.27
C LEU A 464 18.03 7.64 8.63
N LEU A 465 18.24 6.34 8.85
CA LEU A 465 17.31 5.29 8.51
C LEU A 465 16.66 4.75 9.79
N ILE A 466 15.35 4.93 9.91
CA ILE A 466 14.59 4.63 11.13
C ILE A 466 13.57 3.51 10.91
N ARG A 467 13.26 2.77 11.97
CA ARG A 467 12.17 1.80 11.95
C ARG A 467 10.83 2.53 11.88
N ALA A 468 10.05 2.25 10.83
CA ALA A 468 8.68 2.75 10.75
C ALA A 468 7.81 2.14 11.86
N LEU A 469 6.93 2.95 12.45
CA LEU A 469 5.92 2.45 13.38
C LEU A 469 4.89 1.62 12.61
N ASN A 470 4.50 0.47 13.14
CA ASN A 470 3.47 -0.38 12.55
C ASN A 470 2.09 0.26 12.77
N VAL A 471 1.61 0.98 11.75
CA VAL A 471 0.33 1.68 11.77
C VAL A 471 -0.32 1.54 10.40
N ASN A 472 -1.57 1.10 10.35
CA ASN A 472 -2.30 0.97 9.08
C ASN A 472 -2.98 2.29 8.71
N LEU A 473 -3.23 2.51 7.42
CA LEU A 473 -3.98 3.69 6.96
C LEU A 473 -5.42 3.66 7.49
N SER A 474 -6.00 2.46 7.66
CA SER A 474 -7.34 2.28 8.22
C SER A 474 -7.46 2.78 9.67
N ASP A 475 -6.35 2.91 10.39
CA ASP A 475 -6.34 3.48 11.74
C ASP A 475 -6.47 5.00 11.76
N TYR A 476 -6.29 5.66 10.61
CA TYR A 476 -6.61 7.06 10.44
C TYR A 476 -8.12 7.23 10.24
N ILE A 477 -8.80 7.45 11.37
CA ILE A 477 -10.26 7.50 11.46
C ILE A 477 -10.76 8.87 11.01
N GLY A 478 -11.73 8.86 10.09
CA GLY A 478 -12.35 10.05 9.51
C GLY A 478 -13.62 9.68 8.77
N GLU A 479 -14.59 10.60 8.75
CA GLU A 479 -15.85 10.44 8.02
C GLU A 479 -15.90 11.36 6.80
N TYR A 480 -16.79 11.05 5.87
CA TYR A 480 -17.03 11.81 4.65
C TYR A 480 -17.80 13.12 4.91
N SER A 481 -17.51 14.17 4.13
CA SER A 481 -18.27 15.44 4.18
C SER A 481 -19.47 15.38 3.24
N TYR A 482 -20.69 15.36 3.80
CA TYR A 482 -21.95 15.29 3.05
C TYR A 482 -22.47 16.64 2.51
N LEU A 483 -21.80 17.74 2.86
CA LEU A 483 -22.23 19.10 2.51
C LEU A 483 -21.26 19.79 1.55
N GLY A 484 -20.28 19.06 1.02
CA GLY A 484 -19.20 19.63 0.22
C GLY A 484 -19.70 20.30 -1.05
N THR A 485 -20.54 19.62 -1.85
CA THR A 485 -21.12 20.17 -3.08
C THR A 485 -22.04 21.35 -2.79
N THR A 486 -22.86 21.22 -1.74
CA THR A 486 -23.83 22.25 -1.34
C THR A 486 -23.13 23.53 -0.91
N LEU A 487 -22.05 23.44 -0.13
CA LEU A 487 -21.26 24.60 0.28
C LEU A 487 -20.61 25.30 -0.93
N ARG A 488 -20.06 24.53 -1.89
CA ARG A 488 -19.48 25.09 -3.12
C ARG A 488 -20.50 25.81 -3.98
N ARG A 489 -21.74 25.32 -4.07
CA ARG A 489 -22.84 26.01 -4.79
C ARG A 489 -23.14 27.39 -4.20
N VAL A 490 -22.92 27.58 -2.91
CA VAL A 490 -23.08 28.87 -2.20
C VAL A 490 -21.76 29.66 -2.19
N SER A 491 -20.77 29.28 -3.00
CA SER A 491 -19.44 29.91 -3.09
C SER A 491 -18.63 29.88 -1.79
N ILE A 492 -18.94 28.94 -0.88
CA ILE A 492 -18.16 28.69 0.32
C ILE A 492 -17.27 27.49 0.05
N GLU A 493 -15.94 27.66 0.15
CA GLU A 493 -15.04 26.50 0.02
C GLU A 493 -15.06 25.68 1.33
N PRO A 494 -15.58 24.44 1.30
CA PRO A 494 -15.56 23.59 2.48
C PRO A 494 -14.14 23.21 2.85
N MET A 495 -13.89 23.14 4.17
CA MET A 495 -12.68 22.48 4.66
C MET A 495 -12.74 21.00 4.30
N PRO A 496 -11.58 20.40 3.94
CA PRO A 496 -11.54 18.99 3.64
C PRO A 496 -11.97 18.16 4.84
N SER A 497 -12.46 16.95 4.60
CA SER A 497 -12.69 15.96 5.66
C SER A 497 -11.42 15.12 5.89
N LEU A 498 -11.38 14.43 7.02
CA LEU A 498 -10.28 13.49 7.29
C LEU A 498 -10.29 12.30 6.34
N LEU A 499 -11.47 11.93 5.82
CA LEU A 499 -11.59 10.90 4.80
C LEU A 499 -10.93 11.34 3.49
N ASP A 500 -11.13 12.59 3.09
CA ASP A 500 -10.51 13.13 1.87
C ASP A 500 -8.98 13.10 1.99
N VAL A 501 -8.45 13.47 3.15
CA VAL A 501 -7.01 13.35 3.45
C VAL A 501 -6.55 11.89 3.31
N ARG A 502 -7.31 10.93 3.87
CA ARG A 502 -6.98 9.51 3.77
C ARG A 502 -6.95 9.02 2.32
N GLN A 503 -7.94 9.41 1.52
CA GLN A 503 -8.01 9.06 0.10
C GLN A 503 -6.84 9.65 -0.71
N LEU A 504 -6.47 10.91 -0.47
CA LEU A 504 -5.33 11.53 -1.14
C LEU A 504 -4.00 10.87 -0.74
N ILE A 505 -3.87 10.41 0.50
CA ILE A 505 -2.69 9.64 0.94
C ILE A 505 -2.63 8.29 0.24
N ALA A 506 -3.77 7.61 0.06
CA ALA A 506 -3.82 6.38 -0.73
C ALA A 506 -3.37 6.65 -2.17
N LEU A 507 -3.99 7.62 -2.85
CA LEU A 507 -3.76 7.95 -4.26
C LEU A 507 -2.32 8.42 -4.54
N TYR A 508 -1.80 9.36 -3.75
CA TYR A 508 -0.48 9.98 -4.04
C TYR A 508 0.68 9.32 -3.30
N GLY A 509 0.41 8.69 -2.16
CA GLY A 509 1.43 8.13 -1.29
C GLY A 509 1.60 6.63 -1.44
N ILE A 510 0.50 5.87 -1.52
CA ILE A 510 0.54 4.41 -1.35
C ILE A 510 0.45 3.68 -2.68
N LEU A 511 -0.54 3.99 -3.54
CA LEU A 511 -0.73 3.26 -4.81
C LEU A 511 0.50 3.35 -5.73
N PRO A 512 1.11 4.53 -5.96
CA PRO A 512 2.30 4.62 -6.80
C PRO A 512 3.49 3.87 -6.17
N LEU A 513 3.71 4.01 -4.85
CA LEU A 513 4.82 3.29 -4.20
C LEU A 513 4.65 1.76 -4.17
N GLY A 514 3.40 1.28 -4.15
CA GLY A 514 3.08 -0.14 -4.08
C GLY A 514 3.37 -0.89 -5.38
N SER A 515 3.02 -0.31 -6.54
CA SER A 515 3.16 -0.94 -7.85
C SER A 515 4.17 -0.22 -8.74
N ALA A 516 5.14 -0.97 -9.29
CA ALA A 516 6.20 -0.40 -10.13
C ALA A 516 5.66 0.16 -11.45
N THR A 517 4.77 -0.60 -12.09
CA THR A 517 4.15 -0.25 -13.37
C THR A 517 3.35 1.04 -13.26
N VAL A 518 2.61 1.21 -12.15
CA VAL A 518 1.83 2.41 -11.88
C VAL A 518 2.74 3.59 -11.54
N HIS A 519 3.79 3.40 -10.74
CA HIS A 519 4.74 4.46 -10.41
C HIS A 519 5.41 5.07 -11.66
N GLU A 520 5.80 4.22 -12.61
CA GLU A 520 6.53 4.62 -13.81
C GLU A 520 5.64 5.34 -14.83
N ASN A 521 4.40 4.87 -14.99
CA ASN A 521 3.50 5.29 -16.08
C ASN A 521 2.42 6.29 -15.66
N ALA A 522 2.01 6.31 -14.39
CA ALA A 522 1.00 7.25 -13.91
C ALA A 522 1.59 8.66 -13.68
N PRO A 523 0.74 9.70 -13.50
CA PRO A 523 1.21 11.03 -13.13
C PRO A 523 2.15 11.00 -11.91
N LEU A 524 3.44 11.20 -12.17
CA LEU A 524 4.49 10.94 -11.19
C LEU A 524 4.49 11.95 -10.03
N VAL A 525 4.21 11.45 -8.82
CA VAL A 525 4.31 12.22 -7.58
C VAL A 525 5.63 11.90 -6.88
N LYS A 526 6.60 12.82 -6.96
CA LYS A 526 7.91 12.70 -6.30
C LYS A 526 7.92 13.23 -4.88
N SER A 527 7.02 14.17 -4.59
CA SER A 527 6.98 14.84 -3.29
C SER A 527 5.59 15.26 -2.82
N LEU A 528 5.36 15.02 -1.54
CA LEU A 528 4.12 15.26 -0.84
C LEU A 528 4.37 16.12 0.41
N LEU A 529 3.53 17.12 0.65
CA LEU A 529 3.55 17.93 1.86
C LEU A 529 2.25 17.79 2.63
N LEU A 530 2.34 17.43 3.91
CA LEU A 530 1.24 17.43 4.85
C LEU A 530 1.33 18.67 5.75
N ALA A 531 0.42 19.61 5.56
CA ALA A 531 0.35 20.85 6.33
C ALA A 531 -0.93 20.88 7.16
N GLY A 532 -0.83 21.21 8.45
CA GLY A 532 -2.00 21.29 9.33
C GLY A 532 -1.60 21.52 10.78
N PRO A 533 -2.55 21.68 11.71
CA PRO A 533 -2.24 21.94 13.11
C PRO A 533 -1.56 20.74 13.79
N SER A 534 -1.01 20.95 14.98
CA SER A 534 -0.37 19.87 15.74
C SER A 534 -1.39 18.83 16.22
N GLY A 535 -0.99 17.56 16.29
CA GLY A 535 -1.84 16.48 16.80
C GLY A 535 -2.89 15.92 15.82
N VAL A 536 -2.93 16.35 14.56
CA VAL A 536 -3.86 15.79 13.55
C VAL A 536 -3.39 14.49 12.87
N GLY A 537 -2.28 13.89 13.33
CA GLY A 537 -1.81 12.61 12.78
C GLY A 537 -0.91 12.70 11.53
N LYS A 538 -0.36 13.87 11.18
CA LYS A 538 0.56 14.01 10.03
C LYS A 538 1.72 13.00 10.04
N LYS A 539 2.38 12.83 11.19
CA LYS A 539 3.47 11.84 11.36
C LYS A 539 2.95 10.39 11.26
N MET A 540 1.75 10.13 11.77
CA MET A 540 1.10 8.83 11.68
C MET A 540 0.85 8.44 10.22
N LEU A 541 0.41 9.38 9.38
CA LEU A 541 0.20 9.16 7.94
C LEU A 541 1.50 8.78 7.21
N VAL A 542 2.65 9.38 7.58
CA VAL A 542 3.96 9.00 7.01
C VAL A 542 4.29 7.54 7.34
N HIS A 543 4.12 7.14 8.61
CA HIS A 543 4.34 5.76 9.02
C HIS A 543 3.33 4.79 8.39
N ALA A 544 2.08 5.23 8.16
CA ALA A 544 1.08 4.45 7.45
C ALA A 544 1.49 4.19 6.00
N ILE A 545 1.98 5.20 5.27
CA ILE A 545 2.52 5.01 3.91
C ILE A 545 3.61 3.94 3.92
N CYS A 546 4.53 3.98 4.88
CA CYS A 546 5.62 3.00 4.99
C CYS A 546 5.12 1.58 5.33
N THR A 547 4.14 1.46 6.23
CA THR A 547 3.57 0.19 6.65
C THR A 547 2.83 -0.49 5.51
N GLU A 548 2.02 0.27 4.77
CA GLU A 548 1.16 -0.25 3.69
C GLU A 548 1.95 -0.61 2.41
N THR A 549 3.11 0.03 2.19
CA THR A 549 3.97 -0.21 1.01
C THR A 549 5.19 -1.09 1.33
N GLY A 550 5.48 -1.33 2.60
CA GLY A 550 6.72 -1.98 3.05
C GLY A 550 7.97 -1.11 2.83
N ALA A 551 7.81 0.21 2.66
CA ALA A 551 8.91 1.10 2.31
C ALA A 551 9.90 1.34 3.46
N ASN A 552 11.16 1.61 3.11
CA ASN A 552 12.15 2.12 4.05
C ASN A 552 11.81 3.56 4.46
N LEU A 553 12.09 3.94 5.71
CA LEU A 553 11.86 5.29 6.19
C LEU A 553 13.19 5.99 6.51
N PHE A 554 13.49 7.05 5.76
CA PHE A 554 14.63 7.92 6.02
C PHE A 554 14.16 9.20 6.71
N ASP A 555 14.76 9.58 7.84
CA ASP A 555 14.46 10.82 8.57
C ASP A 555 15.52 11.89 8.29
N LEU A 556 15.16 12.85 7.44
CA LEU A 556 15.96 14.02 7.10
C LEU A 556 15.45 15.32 7.76
N SER A 557 14.80 15.21 8.93
CA SER A 557 14.35 16.36 9.72
C SER A 557 15.53 17.26 10.12
N ALA A 558 15.31 18.57 10.17
CA ALA A 558 16.36 19.54 10.53
C ALA A 558 16.98 19.25 11.91
N ALA A 559 16.16 18.80 12.86
CA ALA A 559 16.63 18.39 14.19
C ALA A 559 17.52 17.13 14.16
N ASN A 560 17.25 16.20 13.24
CA ASN A 560 18.01 14.94 13.13
C ASN A 560 19.37 15.15 12.45
N ILE A 561 19.45 16.06 11.48
CA ILE A 561 20.68 16.33 10.70
C ILE A 561 21.62 17.31 11.42
N ALA A 562 21.14 18.03 12.44
CA ALA A 562 21.93 18.99 13.18
C ALA A 562 23.23 18.36 13.70
N GLY A 563 24.38 18.93 13.33
CA GLY A 563 25.71 18.43 13.72
C GLY A 563 26.25 17.23 12.95
N LYS A 564 25.42 16.47 12.21
CA LYS A 564 25.84 15.28 11.46
C LYS A 564 26.52 15.63 10.14
N TYR A 565 27.60 14.94 9.78
CA TYR A 565 28.35 15.13 8.53
C TYR A 565 28.73 16.59 8.21
N PRO A 566 29.42 17.35 9.07
CA PRO A 566 29.58 18.80 8.92
C PRO A 566 30.18 19.24 7.58
N GLY A 567 29.86 20.47 7.16
CA GLY A 567 30.33 21.05 5.89
C GLY A 567 29.45 20.74 4.68
N LYS A 568 29.84 21.28 3.52
CA LYS A 568 29.11 21.11 2.25
C LYS A 568 29.34 19.74 1.63
N ASP A 569 30.55 19.22 1.72
CA ASP A 569 30.93 17.93 1.12
C ASP A 569 30.38 16.77 1.96
N GLY A 570 30.41 16.88 3.29
CA GLY A 570 29.75 15.93 4.20
C GLY A 570 28.24 15.84 3.95
N LEU A 571 27.56 16.98 3.73
CA LEU A 571 26.13 16.98 3.40
C LEU A 571 25.85 16.28 2.05
N GLN A 572 26.69 16.53 1.05
CA GLN A 572 26.55 15.88 -0.25
C GLN A 572 26.78 14.37 -0.15
N MET A 573 27.79 13.95 0.64
CA MET A 573 28.03 12.54 0.94
C MET A 573 26.81 11.90 1.61
N MET A 574 26.28 12.51 2.68
CA MET A 574 25.10 12.02 3.39
C MET A 574 23.89 11.86 2.44
N LEU A 575 23.58 12.87 1.64
CA LEU A 575 22.47 12.80 0.68
C LEU A 575 22.71 11.77 -0.43
N HIS A 576 23.95 11.61 -0.87
CA HIS A 576 24.34 10.61 -1.84
C HIS A 576 24.18 9.19 -1.28
N MET A 577 24.60 8.94 -0.04
CA MET A 577 24.41 7.68 0.67
C MET A 577 22.92 7.36 0.82
N VAL A 578 22.13 8.30 1.32
CA VAL A 578 20.67 8.16 1.46
C VAL A 578 20.03 7.85 0.10
N SER A 579 20.40 8.59 -0.95
CA SER A 579 19.86 8.34 -2.31
C SER A 579 20.30 7.00 -2.89
N LYS A 580 21.54 6.56 -2.64
CA LYS A 580 22.05 5.26 -3.11
C LYS A 580 21.33 4.11 -2.42
N VAL A 581 21.21 4.16 -1.09
CA VAL A 581 20.51 3.12 -0.30
C VAL A 581 19.01 3.12 -0.62
N ALA A 582 18.37 4.30 -0.73
CA ALA A 582 16.96 4.40 -1.07
C ALA A 582 16.61 3.82 -2.45
N ARG A 583 17.52 3.99 -3.44
CA ARG A 583 17.36 3.42 -4.80
C ARG A 583 17.61 1.92 -4.87
N GLN A 584 18.51 1.41 -4.03
CA GLN A 584 18.82 -0.03 -3.95
C GLN A 584 17.72 -0.80 -3.22
N LEU A 585 17.15 -0.21 -2.16
CA LEU A 585 16.18 -0.86 -1.28
C LEU A 585 14.75 -0.32 -1.49
N GLN A 586 14.33 -0.14 -2.74
CA GLN A 586 13.00 0.39 -3.05
C GLN A 586 11.86 -0.59 -2.66
N PRO A 587 10.69 -0.09 -2.24
CA PRO A 587 10.29 1.33 -2.17
C PRO A 587 10.87 2.04 -0.93
N SER A 588 11.04 3.36 -1.03
CA SER A 588 11.59 4.18 0.06
C SER A 588 10.84 5.50 0.24
N VAL A 589 10.65 5.92 1.49
CA VAL A 589 10.07 7.19 1.89
C VAL A 589 11.13 8.03 2.59
N VAL A 590 11.37 9.24 2.08
CA VAL A 590 12.25 10.23 2.69
C VAL A 590 11.39 11.25 3.42
N TRP A 591 11.32 11.14 4.73
CA TRP A 591 10.56 12.03 5.59
C TRP A 591 11.39 13.23 6.04
N ILE A 592 10.80 14.42 5.92
CA ILE A 592 11.35 15.66 6.47
C ILE A 592 10.32 16.19 7.46
N GLY A 593 10.61 16.07 8.75
CA GLY A 593 9.82 16.64 9.84
C GLY A 593 10.07 18.15 10.00
N ASP A 594 9.05 18.87 10.46
CA ASP A 594 9.04 20.33 10.64
C ASP A 594 9.68 21.08 9.46
N THR A 595 9.21 20.78 8.26
CA THR A 595 9.83 21.25 7.02
C THR A 595 9.96 22.76 6.93
N GLU A 596 9.10 23.50 7.63
CA GLU A 596 9.20 24.96 7.76
C GLU A 596 10.58 25.42 8.23
N LYS A 597 11.26 24.64 9.08
CA LYS A 597 12.59 24.94 9.60
C LYS A 597 13.63 25.02 8.49
N THR A 598 13.57 24.07 7.56
CA THR A 598 14.45 24.04 6.38
C THR A 598 14.27 25.26 5.48
N PHE A 599 13.07 25.85 5.49
CA PHE A 599 12.69 26.94 4.59
C PHE A 599 12.38 28.25 5.32
N TYR A 600 12.82 28.45 6.57
CA TYR A 600 12.49 29.63 7.35
C TYR A 600 12.69 30.95 6.59
N LYS A 601 11.76 31.89 6.74
CA LYS A 601 11.98 33.30 6.33
C LYS A 601 13.14 33.89 7.15
N LYS A 602 12.98 33.88 8.48
CA LYS A 602 13.98 34.30 9.47
C LYS A 602 14.18 33.18 10.47
N VAL A 603 15.44 32.77 10.69
CA VAL A 603 15.76 31.69 11.65
C VAL A 603 15.66 32.24 13.08
N PRO A 604 14.85 31.62 13.96
CA PRO A 604 14.81 31.99 15.38
C PRO A 604 16.20 31.89 16.03
N SER A 605 16.52 32.78 16.98
CA SER A 605 17.85 32.81 17.62
C SER A 605 18.20 31.49 18.31
N ALA A 606 17.22 30.89 18.99
CA ALA A 606 17.37 29.62 19.71
C ALA A 606 17.74 28.43 18.79
N GLU A 607 17.32 28.46 17.52
CA GLU A 607 17.53 27.36 16.56
C GLU A 607 18.73 27.60 15.64
N ARG A 608 19.46 28.72 15.82
CA ARG A 608 20.56 29.09 14.92
C ARG A 608 21.72 28.09 14.95
N MET A 609 22.01 27.50 16.11
CA MET A 609 23.06 26.48 16.28
C MET A 609 22.77 25.19 15.51
N MET A 610 21.51 24.91 15.18
CA MET A 610 21.11 23.68 14.46
C MET A 610 21.29 23.79 12.93
N GLU A 611 21.66 24.97 12.41
CA GLU A 611 21.77 25.26 10.97
C GLU A 611 20.59 24.73 10.12
N PRO A 612 19.32 25.06 10.45
CA PRO A 612 18.15 24.37 9.89
C PRO A 612 18.02 24.52 8.36
N LYS A 613 18.54 25.60 7.76
CA LYS A 613 18.47 25.89 6.32
C LYS A 613 19.42 25.05 5.45
N ARG A 614 20.21 24.15 6.05
CA ARG A 614 21.28 23.40 5.37
C ARG A 614 20.81 22.58 4.16
N LEU A 615 19.63 21.97 4.23
CA LEU A 615 19.06 21.17 3.15
C LEU A 615 18.39 21.98 2.02
N LYS A 616 18.09 23.27 2.24
CA LYS A 616 17.27 24.10 1.34
C LYS A 616 17.71 24.05 -0.13
N LYS A 617 19.03 24.11 -0.38
CA LYS A 617 19.60 24.13 -1.75
C LYS A 617 19.72 22.74 -2.38
N GLN A 618 19.72 21.67 -1.59
CA GLN A 618 19.96 20.32 -2.08
C GLN A 618 18.65 19.57 -2.39
N LEU A 619 17.56 19.82 -1.68
CA LEU A 619 16.27 19.15 -1.91
C LEU A 619 15.74 19.33 -3.36
N PRO A 620 15.77 20.53 -3.97
CA PRO A 620 15.37 20.67 -5.37
C PRO A 620 16.29 19.92 -6.35
N LYS A 621 17.57 19.72 -6.00
CA LYS A 621 18.50 18.94 -6.82
C LYS A 621 18.19 17.45 -6.71
N LEU A 622 17.94 16.96 -5.49
CA LEU A 622 17.53 15.58 -5.24
C LEU A 622 16.29 15.21 -6.06
N LEU A 623 15.24 16.06 -6.04
CA LEU A 623 14.02 15.85 -6.81
C LEU A 623 14.23 15.77 -8.33
N ARG A 624 15.20 16.51 -8.87
CA ARG A 624 15.55 16.47 -10.30
C ARG A 624 16.34 15.23 -10.67
N LEU A 625 17.07 14.65 -9.73
CA LEU A 625 17.86 13.44 -9.93
C LEU A 625 17.02 12.16 -9.90
N LEU A 626 15.87 12.18 -9.20
CA LEU A 626 14.94 11.05 -9.15
C LEU A 626 14.30 10.81 -10.52
N LYS A 627 14.48 9.61 -11.06
CA LYS A 627 13.86 9.15 -12.31
C LYS A 627 12.46 8.56 -12.05
N PRO A 628 11.62 8.38 -13.09
CA PRO A 628 10.35 7.66 -12.97
C PRO A 628 10.53 6.25 -12.38
N ASP A 629 11.56 5.50 -12.76
CA ASP A 629 11.83 4.16 -12.19
C ASP A 629 12.19 4.16 -10.70
N ASP A 630 12.61 5.30 -10.14
CA ASP A 630 12.99 5.38 -8.73
C ASP A 630 11.74 5.52 -7.86
N ARG A 631 11.27 4.41 -7.23
CA ARG A 631 10.15 4.37 -6.27
C ARG A 631 10.53 4.99 -4.92
N ILE A 632 10.75 6.31 -4.94
CA ILE A 632 11.15 7.12 -3.80
C ILE A 632 10.19 8.29 -3.67
N LEU A 633 9.55 8.41 -2.51
CA LEU A 633 8.64 9.52 -2.19
C LEU A 633 9.25 10.41 -1.11
N ILE A 634 9.35 11.72 -1.38
CA ILE A 634 9.75 12.71 -0.38
C ILE A 634 8.50 13.24 0.32
N VAL A 635 8.36 12.97 1.62
CA VAL A 635 7.20 13.43 2.41
C VAL A 635 7.62 14.48 3.43
N GLY A 636 7.06 15.67 3.31
CA GLY A 636 7.22 16.75 4.26
C GLY A 636 6.05 16.83 5.24
N THR A 637 6.32 17.08 6.52
CA THR A 637 5.28 17.42 7.49
C THR A 637 5.54 18.78 8.12
N THR A 638 4.53 19.64 8.20
CA THR A 638 4.66 20.98 8.79
C THR A 638 3.47 21.32 9.69
N GLN A 639 3.78 22.00 10.80
CA GLN A 639 2.78 22.57 11.71
C GLN A 639 2.67 24.10 11.59
N ARG A 640 3.70 24.77 11.07
CA ARG A 640 3.73 26.23 10.93
C ARG A 640 4.18 26.61 9.51
N PRO A 641 3.38 26.31 8.48
CA PRO A 641 3.79 26.52 7.09
C PRO A 641 3.98 28.01 6.73
N PHE A 642 3.38 28.92 7.50
CA PHE A 642 3.51 30.37 7.33
C PHE A 642 4.89 30.94 7.71
N ASP A 643 5.68 30.23 8.51
CA ASP A 643 7.06 30.61 8.86
C ASP A 643 8.06 30.31 7.73
N ALA A 644 7.66 29.48 6.77
CA ALA A 644 8.44 29.08 5.61
C ALA A 644 8.34 30.10 4.46
N GLU A 645 9.41 30.19 3.68
CA GLU A 645 9.43 30.94 2.42
C GLU A 645 8.68 30.17 1.32
N LEU A 646 7.46 30.63 1.03
CA LEU A 646 6.48 29.92 0.19
C LEU A 646 7.01 29.47 -1.18
N GLN A 647 7.76 30.32 -1.90
CA GLN A 647 8.27 29.97 -3.24
C GLN A 647 9.25 28.78 -3.19
N SER A 648 10.21 28.83 -2.27
CA SER A 648 11.17 27.76 -2.07
C SER A 648 10.49 26.48 -1.58
N PHE A 649 9.47 26.63 -0.73
CA PHE A 649 8.69 25.55 -0.14
C PHE A 649 7.87 24.78 -1.19
N CYS A 650 7.06 25.49 -2.00
CA CYS A 650 6.24 24.88 -3.05
C CYS A 650 7.05 24.39 -4.26
N LYS A 651 8.31 24.83 -4.42
CA LYS A 651 9.21 24.30 -5.46
C LYS A 651 9.66 22.86 -5.17
N VAL A 652 9.70 22.48 -3.89
CA VAL A 652 10.11 21.14 -3.46
C VAL A 652 8.91 20.20 -3.41
N TYR A 653 7.77 20.65 -2.91
CA TYR A 653 6.58 19.79 -2.75
C TYR A 653 5.60 19.99 -3.89
N GLN A 654 5.44 18.96 -4.73
CA GLN A 654 4.54 18.97 -5.88
C GLN A 654 3.08 18.89 -5.44
N LYS A 655 2.76 17.97 -4.53
CA LYS A 655 1.43 17.80 -3.95
C LYS A 655 1.41 18.36 -2.53
N ILE A 656 0.45 19.24 -2.25
CA ILE A 656 0.28 19.88 -0.94
C ILE A 656 -1.10 19.50 -0.42
N ILE A 657 -1.14 18.73 0.67
CA ILE A 657 -2.38 18.31 1.34
C ILE A 657 -2.54 19.12 2.62
N LEU A 658 -3.64 19.86 2.70
CA LEU A 658 -4.08 20.49 3.94
C LEU A 658 -4.79 19.44 4.81
N VAL A 659 -4.25 19.18 5.99
CA VAL A 659 -4.82 18.27 6.99
C VAL A 659 -5.58 19.10 8.03
N PRO A 660 -6.91 19.01 8.06
CA PRO A 660 -7.75 19.82 8.92
C PRO A 660 -7.87 19.18 10.31
N ARG A 661 -8.42 19.93 11.26
CA ARG A 661 -8.96 19.37 12.51
C ARG A 661 -10.19 18.50 12.19
N PRO A 662 -10.53 17.49 13.01
CA PRO A 662 -11.69 16.63 12.77
C PRO A 662 -12.98 17.45 12.81
N ASP A 663 -13.86 17.23 11.83
CA ASP A 663 -15.23 17.77 11.82
C ASP A 663 -16.13 17.01 12.81
N TYR A 664 -17.39 17.44 12.97
CA TYR A 664 -18.30 16.82 13.92
C TYR A 664 -18.52 15.32 13.66
N ALA A 665 -18.69 14.91 12.41
CA ALA A 665 -18.91 13.52 12.05
C ALA A 665 -17.67 12.67 12.36
N SER A 666 -16.49 13.14 11.96
CA SER A 666 -15.23 12.47 12.31
C SER A 666 -15.02 12.39 13.82
N ARG A 667 -15.27 13.46 14.59
CA ARG A 667 -15.12 13.44 16.06
C ARG A 667 -16.03 12.41 16.71
N PHE A 668 -17.27 12.30 16.26
CA PHE A 668 -18.21 11.30 16.77
C PHE A 668 -17.66 9.87 16.58
N VAL A 669 -17.18 9.54 15.39
CA VAL A 669 -16.62 8.23 15.08
C VAL A 669 -15.30 7.99 15.83
N LEU A 670 -14.44 9.00 15.90
CA LEU A 670 -13.18 8.98 16.65
C LEU A 670 -13.42 8.63 18.13
N TRP A 671 -14.30 9.36 18.81
CA TRP A 671 -14.62 9.08 20.22
C TRP A 671 -15.14 7.66 20.40
N LYS A 672 -16.07 7.23 19.54
CA LYS A 672 -16.64 5.87 19.59
C LYS A 672 -15.56 4.80 19.45
N GLN A 673 -14.77 4.87 18.38
CA GLN A 673 -13.78 3.84 18.05
C GLN A 673 -12.59 3.84 19.00
N ILE A 674 -12.07 5.00 19.39
CA ILE A 674 -10.91 5.09 20.28
C ILE A 674 -11.27 4.61 21.69
N ILE A 675 -12.46 4.94 22.20
CA ILE A 675 -12.93 4.42 23.50
C ILE A 675 -13.01 2.89 23.45
N GLN A 676 -13.63 2.32 22.42
CA GLN A 676 -13.76 0.87 22.27
C GLN A 676 -12.41 0.16 22.14
N ARG A 677 -11.50 0.68 21.31
CA ARG A 677 -10.14 0.13 21.13
C ARG A 677 -9.32 0.14 22.41
N ASN A 678 -9.64 1.04 23.35
CA ASN A 678 -8.98 1.18 24.65
C ASN A 678 -9.73 0.47 25.79
N GLY A 679 -10.65 -0.47 25.49
CA GLY A 679 -11.38 -1.26 26.51
C GLY A 679 -12.53 -0.50 27.18
N GLY A 680 -12.99 0.59 26.57
CA GLY A 680 -14.16 1.35 27.01
C GLY A 680 -15.47 0.75 26.49
N ILE A 681 -16.41 0.53 27.39
CA ILE A 681 -17.77 0.07 27.09
C ILE A 681 -18.67 1.30 26.94
N ILE A 682 -19.22 1.46 25.75
CA ILE A 682 -20.17 2.54 25.45
C ILE A 682 -21.55 2.11 25.91
N THR A 683 -22.11 2.83 26.86
CA THR A 683 -23.47 2.64 27.38
C THR A 683 -24.30 3.90 27.13
N ASN A 684 -25.62 3.83 27.35
CA ASN A 684 -26.51 4.99 27.21
C ASN A 684 -26.13 6.18 28.12
N ALA A 685 -25.35 5.94 29.19
CA ALA A 685 -24.82 6.99 30.06
C ALA A 685 -23.74 7.86 29.39
N LEU A 686 -23.06 7.34 28.37
CA LEU A 686 -22.03 8.05 27.62
C LEU A 686 -22.62 8.61 26.32
N ASN A 687 -23.04 9.87 26.35
CA ASN A 687 -23.50 10.55 25.14
C ASN A 687 -22.32 11.06 24.29
N ILE A 688 -21.97 10.28 23.26
CA ILE A 688 -20.88 10.58 22.34
C ILE A 688 -21.19 11.79 21.45
N SER A 689 -22.46 12.00 21.08
CA SER A 689 -22.87 13.16 20.28
C SER A 689 -22.59 14.47 21.04
N CYS A 690 -22.97 14.55 22.32
CA CYS A 690 -22.66 15.69 23.16
C CYS A 690 -21.14 15.90 23.30
N LEU A 691 -20.40 14.81 23.53
CA LEU A 691 -18.93 14.88 23.63
C LEU A 691 -18.31 15.43 22.33
N ALA A 692 -18.75 14.95 21.16
CA ALA A 692 -18.30 15.41 19.86
C ALA A 692 -18.61 16.91 19.62
N LYS A 693 -19.77 17.42 20.08
CA LYS A 693 -20.12 18.85 20.03
C LYS A 693 -19.22 19.70 20.92
N VAL A 694 -19.03 19.30 22.18
CA VAL A 694 -18.21 20.05 23.15
C VAL A 694 -16.72 20.03 22.79
N THR A 695 -16.26 18.98 22.11
CA THR A 695 -14.87 18.85 21.65
C THR A 695 -14.55 19.57 20.34
N ASP A 696 -15.33 20.58 19.95
CA ASP A 696 -14.99 21.40 18.80
C ASP A 696 -13.65 22.13 19.00
N GLY A 697 -12.83 22.19 17.95
CA GLY A 697 -11.46 22.71 18.02
C GLY A 697 -10.39 21.72 18.51
N PHE A 698 -10.75 20.56 19.10
CA PHE A 698 -9.75 19.58 19.53
C PHE A 698 -9.33 18.62 18.39
N THR A 699 -8.05 18.24 18.36
CA THR A 699 -7.48 17.33 17.36
C THR A 699 -7.57 15.87 17.79
N GLN A 700 -7.34 14.95 16.85
CA GLN A 700 -7.32 13.51 17.10
C GLN A 700 -6.31 13.14 18.18
N GLY A 701 -5.15 13.79 18.20
CA GLY A 701 -4.12 13.62 19.22
C GLY A 701 -4.62 13.96 20.62
N HIS A 702 -5.35 15.07 20.78
CA HIS A 702 -5.97 15.43 22.05
C HIS A 702 -6.98 14.36 22.49
N ILE A 703 -7.86 13.91 21.59
CA ILE A 703 -8.85 12.87 21.89
C ILE A 703 -8.16 11.57 22.34
N VAL A 704 -7.15 11.09 21.60
CA VAL A 704 -6.39 9.88 21.95
C VAL A 704 -5.72 10.02 23.31
N GLN A 705 -5.10 11.17 23.59
CA GLN A 705 -4.41 11.43 24.85
C GLN A 705 -5.40 11.43 26.03
N VAL A 706 -6.57 12.05 25.86
CA VAL A 706 -7.62 12.08 26.88
C VAL A 706 -8.19 10.69 27.12
N VAL A 707 -8.52 9.94 26.08
CA VAL A 707 -9.04 8.58 26.24
C VAL A 707 -8.04 7.69 26.97
N LYS A 708 -6.76 7.72 26.57
CA LYS A 708 -5.70 6.96 27.26
C LYS A 708 -5.47 7.41 28.71
N GLY A 709 -5.66 8.70 29.01
CA GLY A 709 -5.54 9.22 30.37
C GLY A 709 -6.72 8.81 31.27
N VAL A 710 -7.93 8.76 30.73
CA VAL A 710 -9.16 8.40 31.47
C VAL A 710 -9.28 6.88 31.62
N LEU A 711 -9.10 6.12 30.53
CA LEU A 711 -9.20 4.66 30.48
C LEU A 711 -7.92 3.98 30.98
N THR A 712 -7.60 4.22 32.24
CA THR A 712 -6.59 3.41 32.96
C THR A 712 -7.12 2.01 33.25
N ASP A 713 -6.23 1.04 33.48
CA ASP A 713 -6.64 -0.33 33.85
C ASP A 713 -7.62 -0.32 35.02
N ARG A 714 -7.35 0.48 36.05
CA ARG A 714 -8.25 0.69 37.19
C ARG A 714 -9.62 1.21 36.77
N ARG A 715 -9.69 2.16 35.83
CA ARG A 715 -10.97 2.69 35.34
C ARG A 715 -11.74 1.65 34.55
N ILE A 716 -11.05 0.83 33.75
CA ILE A 716 -11.62 -0.25 32.94
C ILE A 716 -12.32 -1.29 33.82
N HIS A 717 -11.67 -1.78 34.87
CA HIS A 717 -12.28 -2.74 35.80
C HIS A 717 -13.51 -2.20 36.53
N ARG A 718 -13.60 -0.88 36.72
CA ARG A 718 -14.74 -0.24 37.40
C ARG A 718 -15.95 0.00 36.48
N GLN A 719 -15.81 -0.15 35.16
CA GLN A 719 -16.88 0.15 34.21
C GLN A 719 -18.15 -0.69 34.45
N ASN A 720 -17.99 -1.92 34.95
CA ASN A 720 -19.10 -2.83 35.26
C ASN A 720 -20.07 -2.28 36.30
N TYR A 721 -19.58 -1.50 37.27
CA TYR A 721 -20.41 -0.94 38.36
C TYR A 721 -20.58 0.58 38.25
N LYS A 722 -19.68 1.25 37.52
CA LYS A 722 -19.75 2.69 37.26
C LYS A 722 -19.52 2.95 35.76
N PRO A 723 -20.59 3.16 34.98
CA PRO A 723 -20.47 3.38 33.55
C PRO A 723 -19.65 4.64 33.24
N LEU A 724 -19.12 4.72 32.04
CA LEU A 724 -18.39 5.90 31.56
C LEU A 724 -19.38 7.06 31.35
N VAL A 725 -18.94 8.28 31.69
CA VAL A 725 -19.74 9.51 31.55
C VAL A 725 -18.92 10.56 30.81
N ALA A 726 -19.57 11.36 29.97
CA ALA A 726 -18.89 12.39 29.17
C ALA A 726 -18.08 13.39 30.01
N ALA A 727 -18.54 13.71 31.22
CA ALA A 727 -17.86 14.64 32.13
C ALA A 727 -16.42 14.21 32.50
N GLU A 728 -16.15 12.90 32.57
CA GLU A 728 -14.81 12.38 32.87
C GLU A 728 -13.79 12.76 31.77
N PHE A 729 -14.24 12.79 30.51
CA PHE A 729 -13.42 13.18 29.36
C PHE A 729 -13.31 14.69 29.23
N VAL A 730 -14.42 15.42 29.44
CA VAL A 730 -14.43 16.89 29.37
C VAL A 730 -13.49 17.51 30.40
N ALA A 731 -13.47 16.98 31.63
CA ALA A 731 -12.57 17.46 32.68
C ALA A 731 -11.07 17.29 32.34
N ALA A 732 -10.72 16.30 31.51
CA ALA A 732 -9.34 16.11 31.05
C ALA A 732 -9.00 17.05 29.88
N LEU A 733 -9.97 17.41 29.05
CA LEU A 733 -9.80 18.31 27.90
C LEU A 733 -9.52 19.76 28.31
N THR A 734 -10.06 20.23 29.45
CA THR A 734 -9.85 21.61 29.92
C THR A 734 -8.39 21.94 30.22
N ARG A 735 -7.53 20.93 30.36
CA ARG A 735 -6.07 21.10 30.55
C ARG A 735 -5.31 21.26 29.23
N MET A 736 -5.97 21.09 28.09
CA MET A 736 -5.37 21.14 26.76
C MET A 736 -5.88 22.36 25.99
N SER A 737 -5.02 22.97 25.18
CA SER A 737 -5.41 24.07 24.30
C SER A 737 -6.04 23.54 23.01
N PRO A 738 -7.27 23.95 22.66
CA PRO A 738 -7.85 23.63 21.36
C PRO A 738 -7.14 24.42 20.25
N VAL A 739 -7.33 23.98 18.99
CA VAL A 739 -6.97 24.75 17.80
C VAL A 739 -8.02 25.84 17.63
N TYR A 740 -7.59 27.10 17.71
CA TYR A 740 -8.46 28.26 17.59
C TYR A 740 -8.81 28.56 16.13
N GLN A 741 -9.93 29.26 15.93
CA GLN A 741 -10.39 29.63 14.59
C GLN A 741 -9.37 30.49 13.82
N GLU A 742 -8.67 31.40 14.50
CA GLU A 742 -7.62 32.23 13.92
C GLU A 742 -6.47 31.38 13.31
N GLU A 743 -6.11 30.29 13.99
CA GLU A 743 -5.10 29.37 13.49
C GLU A 743 -5.60 28.67 12.22
N GLU A 744 -6.85 28.23 12.20
CA GLU A 744 -7.49 27.61 11.04
C GLU A 744 -7.56 28.57 9.83
N GLU A 745 -7.94 29.83 10.06
CA GLU A 745 -7.95 30.88 9.03
C GLU A 745 -6.54 31.14 8.48
N SER A 746 -5.52 31.15 9.34
CA SER A 746 -4.13 31.29 8.90
C SER A 746 -3.69 30.16 7.95
N PHE A 747 -4.17 28.94 8.16
CA PHE A 747 -3.93 27.81 7.26
C PHE A 747 -4.67 27.97 5.93
N LYS A 748 -5.93 28.42 5.95
CA LYS A 748 -6.72 28.70 4.74
C LYS A 748 -6.05 29.77 3.88
N ASP A 749 -5.68 30.89 4.50
CA ASP A 749 -4.97 32.00 3.85
C ASP A 749 -3.65 31.57 3.24
N TRP A 750 -2.90 30.73 3.97
CA TRP A 750 -1.65 30.18 3.48
C TRP A 750 -1.88 29.24 2.29
N TYR A 751 -2.88 28.36 2.38
CA TYR A 751 -3.21 27.40 1.33
C TYR A 751 -3.68 28.10 0.05
N ALA A 752 -4.48 29.17 0.17
CA ALA A 752 -4.89 30.03 -0.95
C ALA A 752 -3.71 30.70 -1.67
N LYS A 753 -2.60 30.97 -0.96
CA LYS A 753 -1.39 31.59 -1.53
C LYS A 753 -0.49 30.59 -2.28
N THR A 754 -0.73 29.28 -2.16
CA THR A 754 0.04 28.24 -2.88
C THR A 754 -0.13 28.38 -4.40
N PRO A 755 0.76 27.79 -5.24
CA PRO A 755 0.63 27.88 -6.69
C PRO A 755 -0.76 27.44 -7.22
N MET A 756 -1.31 26.35 -6.66
CA MET A 756 -2.66 25.88 -7.00
C MET A 756 -3.74 26.85 -6.52
N GLY A 757 -3.67 27.30 -5.26
CA GLY A 757 -4.61 28.27 -4.72
C GLY A 757 -4.64 29.59 -5.51
N LYS A 758 -3.47 30.08 -5.95
CA LYS A 758 -3.36 31.27 -6.81
C LYS A 758 -3.97 31.06 -8.19
N LYS A 759 -3.69 29.92 -8.84
CA LYS A 759 -4.32 29.58 -10.14
C LYS A 759 -5.83 29.55 -10.01
N ARG A 760 -6.34 28.96 -8.93
CA ARG A 760 -7.78 28.86 -8.66
C ARG A 760 -8.40 30.23 -8.41
N ALA A 761 -7.77 31.07 -7.59
CA ALA A 761 -8.24 32.44 -7.35
C ALA A 761 -8.32 33.25 -8.65
N LEU A 762 -7.29 33.14 -9.51
CA LEU A 762 -7.28 33.80 -10.83
C LEU A 762 -8.39 33.30 -11.75
N ALA A 763 -8.67 31.99 -11.73
CA ALA A 763 -9.76 31.39 -12.51
C ALA A 763 -11.13 31.90 -12.05
N LEU A 764 -11.34 32.08 -10.73
CA LEU A 764 -12.57 32.61 -10.16
C LEU A 764 -12.75 34.12 -10.43
N THR A 765 -11.67 34.90 -10.50
CA THR A 765 -11.72 36.35 -10.73
C THR A 765 -11.63 36.76 -12.21
N GLY A 766 -11.63 35.81 -13.16
CA GLY A 766 -11.62 36.12 -14.60
C GLY A 766 -10.32 36.78 -15.10
N GLY A 767 -9.18 36.59 -14.45
CA GLY A 767 -7.87 37.02 -14.94
C GLY A 767 -7.48 38.50 -14.70
N THR A 768 -8.27 39.30 -14.00
CA THR A 768 -7.89 40.68 -13.63
C THR A 768 -7.11 40.74 -12.33
N THR A 769 -5.78 40.66 -12.40
CA THR A 769 -4.94 41.17 -11.30
C THR A 769 -4.76 42.68 -11.49
N GLU A 770 -5.58 43.49 -10.81
CA GLU A 770 -5.24 44.89 -10.57
C GLU A 770 -3.94 44.94 -9.76
N LYS A 771 -2.86 45.34 -10.43
CA LYS A 771 -1.67 45.86 -9.76
C LYS A 771 -2.03 47.19 -9.14
N GLY A 772 -2.47 47.18 -7.88
CA GLY A 772 -2.47 48.37 -7.03
C GLY A 772 -1.03 48.85 -6.81
N LYS A 773 -0.50 49.64 -7.76
CA LYS A 773 0.61 50.55 -7.50
C LYS A 773 0.04 51.67 -6.62
N GLY A 774 0.51 51.75 -5.38
CA GLY A 774 0.25 52.89 -4.53
C GLY A 774 0.79 54.16 -5.16
N GLU A 775 -0.10 55.06 -5.55
CA GLU A 775 0.20 56.47 -5.61
C GLU A 775 0.17 57.01 -4.18
N LYS A 776 1.36 57.35 -3.67
CA LYS A 776 1.48 58.35 -2.63
C LYS A 776 1.13 59.70 -3.26
N LYS A 777 0.13 60.38 -2.73
CA LYS A 777 0.03 61.84 -2.76
C LYS A 777 -0.24 62.34 -1.34
N GLU A 778 0.70 63.20 -0.95
CA GLU A 778 0.74 64.22 0.14
C GLU A 778 0.30 63.84 1.55
#